data_AF-A0A8B5X6H3-F1
#
_entry.id   AF-A0A8B5X6H3-F1
#
_cell.length_a   1.000
_cell.length_b   1.000
_cell.length_c   1.000
_cell.angle_alpha   90.00
_cell.angle_beta   90.00
_cell.angle_gamma   90.00
#
_symmetry.space_group_name_H-M   'P 1'
#
loop_
_entity.id
_entity.type
_entity.pdbx_description
1 polymer ?
#
loop_
_entity_poly.entity_id
_entity_poly.type
_entity_poly.pdbx_seq_one_letter_code
_entity_poly.pdbx_strand_id
1 'polypeptide(L)'
;MQGKLFTQDFVREGIQETDAWQRLDADELARFRARIEAIFGAFPADSQANEAVTETEIIFPVLEALGWASLPQQTASGKGRQDVPDVLLFADVAAKRAALAEHGDAQRYRRGAAIVECKRWQRPLDRGDRTDPLDANAPSNQMLRYLSRAEVASERAIQWGLLTNGRYWRLYYQGARSRSEEFLELDLARLAGMKGLPANLLDPADQDAAHFLTVFYLLFGPAGFVPQPSDPENRAFLAIALAETRRWEARVSQDLGALVFERLFPRLVAAIAEHDPAASRPYATDYLDAVRREALILLYRLLFVLYAEDRNLLPVHDRRYDDYSLRQIRADVARHLDANAVFSARAGRCHRALKDLFQIIGQGDAALGVPPYNGGLFDDRAHALLERLTLPDAVVAELIDGLSRRPVGQERRWINYRDLSVQQLGSIYERLLEYRVVGDGTGQIRVSPTIFARKGSGSYYTHDDLVQLLIRQTVGPLLEERAEAFERQVEALGRLRSPKPQRVRDLQDHDPAAAILELKICDPAMGSGHFLVSLVDYLADQILERMADSTARVHWADAAEPYVSPLARRIADIRERILASSQAQGWTVDPAQLDDRHIVRRMILKRVIFGVDKNPMAVELAKVALWLHTFTVGAPLSFLDHHLRAGDALYGERIDQVLDELRAFGALFQKNELARIAVATASMNQIADLTDVDIAEVHQSRHLFEQIDAELAPLRKLLDFWQARRWLPADHPVWRRGWAELASGRFGDVIEVIDAGSVVAGDSASDEAGAIRALLRQARELAEQEGFLSWAIAFPTVWRHLDSGQP
;
A
#
# COMPACT_ATOMS: atom_id res chain seq x y z
N MET A 1 -8.59 2.25 20.05
CA MET A 1 -9.34 2.13 18.78
C MET A 1 -8.35 1.75 17.68
N GLN A 2 -8.64 0.71 16.89
CA GLN A 2 -7.85 0.34 15.70
C GLN A 2 -8.75 0.24 14.46
N GLY A 3 -8.13 0.13 13.27
CA GLY A 3 -8.79 0.08 11.98
C GLY A 3 -9.11 1.45 11.36
N LYS A 4 -9.53 1.46 10.09
CA LYS A 4 -9.71 2.67 9.24
C LYS A 4 -11.15 2.86 8.72
N LEU A 5 -12.13 2.14 9.25
CA LEU A 5 -13.51 2.24 8.75
C LEU A 5 -14.12 3.63 8.95
N PHE A 6 -13.76 4.29 10.05
CA PHE A 6 -14.15 5.66 10.37
C PHE A 6 -12.91 6.46 10.76
N THR A 7 -12.88 7.75 10.41
CA THR A 7 -11.82 8.66 10.84
C THR A 7 -11.88 8.83 12.35
N GLN A 8 -10.71 9.01 12.99
CA GLN A 8 -10.65 9.31 14.41
C GLN A 8 -11.31 10.64 14.74
N ASP A 9 -11.19 11.64 13.87
CA ASP A 9 -11.85 12.93 14.04
C ASP A 9 -13.37 12.79 14.07
N PHE A 10 -13.96 12.00 13.17
CA PHE A 10 -15.39 11.71 13.19
C PHE A 10 -15.78 10.98 14.47
N VAL A 11 -15.08 9.91 14.85
CA VAL A 11 -15.46 9.11 16.02
C VAL A 11 -15.28 9.87 17.34
N ARG A 12 -14.31 10.79 17.43
CA ARG A 12 -14.07 11.60 18.64
C ARG A 12 -15.01 12.79 18.73
N GLU A 13 -15.20 13.53 17.65
CA GLU A 13 -15.92 14.81 17.65
C GLU A 13 -17.16 14.75 16.76
N GLY A 14 -16.99 14.41 15.47
CA GLY A 14 -18.05 14.54 14.47
C GLY A 14 -19.32 13.72 14.78
N ILE A 15 -19.18 12.56 15.43
CA ILE A 15 -20.30 11.71 15.82
C ILE A 15 -21.26 12.44 16.79
N GLN A 16 -20.74 13.37 17.61
CA GLN A 16 -21.54 14.15 18.57
C GLN A 16 -22.48 15.15 17.89
N GLU A 17 -22.14 15.56 16.67
CA GLU A 17 -22.95 16.47 15.86
C GLU A 17 -24.13 15.75 15.17
N THR A 18 -24.16 14.41 15.21
CA THR A 18 -25.21 13.63 14.54
C THR A 18 -26.52 13.63 15.32
N ASP A 19 -27.64 13.62 14.60
CA ASP A 19 -28.99 13.47 15.17
C ASP A 19 -29.12 12.26 16.09
N ALA A 20 -28.50 11.14 15.71
CA ALA A 20 -28.54 9.90 16.49
C ALA A 20 -27.90 10.07 17.86
N TRP A 21 -26.76 10.78 17.93
CA TRP A 21 -26.11 11.10 19.19
C TRP A 21 -26.94 12.06 20.04
N GLN A 22 -27.47 13.13 19.43
CA GLN A 22 -28.24 14.15 20.14
C GLN A 22 -29.57 13.65 20.71
N ARG A 23 -30.12 12.56 20.16
CA ARG A 23 -31.37 11.93 20.61
C ARG A 23 -31.18 10.79 21.59
N LEU A 24 -29.94 10.47 22.00
CA LEU A 24 -29.68 9.41 22.97
C LEU A 24 -30.36 9.69 24.32
N ASP A 25 -31.03 8.68 24.86
CA ASP A 25 -31.57 8.71 26.23
C ASP A 25 -30.43 8.49 27.24
N ALA A 26 -30.18 9.50 28.08
CA ALA A 26 -29.14 9.45 29.10
C ALA A 26 -29.38 8.34 30.13
N ASP A 27 -30.64 8.02 30.46
CA ASP A 27 -30.97 6.97 31.42
C ASP A 27 -30.72 5.58 30.82
N GLU A 28 -31.01 5.41 29.53
CA GLU A 28 -30.71 4.17 28.81
C GLU A 28 -29.20 3.93 28.71
N LEU A 29 -28.44 4.96 28.35
CA LEU A 29 -26.99 4.89 28.26
C LEU A 29 -26.33 4.61 29.62
N ALA A 30 -26.85 5.20 30.70
CA ALA A 30 -26.38 4.92 32.07
C ALA A 30 -26.64 3.47 32.48
N ARG A 31 -27.81 2.91 32.15
CA ARG A 31 -28.13 1.49 32.37
C ARG A 31 -27.20 0.58 31.56
N PHE A 32 -26.97 0.90 30.29
CA PHE A 32 -26.05 0.17 29.43
C PHE A 32 -24.63 0.14 30.04
N ARG A 33 -24.10 1.31 30.41
CA ARG A 33 -22.78 1.42 31.03
C ARG A 33 -22.66 0.59 32.30
N ALA A 34 -23.61 0.70 33.22
CA ALA A 34 -23.60 -0.08 34.46
C ALA A 34 -23.65 -1.60 34.19
N ARG A 35 -24.38 -2.03 33.15
CA ARG A 35 -24.44 -3.44 32.75
C ARG A 35 -23.10 -3.93 32.20
N ILE A 36 -22.45 -3.14 31.35
CA ILE A 36 -21.13 -3.48 30.79
C ILE A 36 -20.06 -3.55 31.90
N GLU A 37 -20.01 -2.56 32.79
CA GLU A 37 -19.10 -2.55 33.95
C GLU A 37 -19.32 -3.78 34.84
N ALA A 38 -20.58 -4.20 35.06
CA ALA A 38 -20.89 -5.40 35.83
C ALA A 38 -20.43 -6.71 35.16
N ILE A 39 -20.63 -6.84 33.84
CA ILE A 39 -20.19 -8.01 33.06
C ILE A 39 -18.67 -8.19 33.18
N PHE A 40 -17.90 -7.13 32.89
CA PHE A 40 -16.45 -7.19 32.93
C PHE A 40 -15.89 -7.22 34.36
N GLY A 41 -16.57 -6.61 35.33
CA GLY A 41 -16.17 -6.65 36.74
C GLY A 41 -16.29 -8.04 37.38
N ALA A 42 -17.15 -8.91 36.84
CA ALA A 42 -17.33 -10.29 37.31
C ALA A 42 -16.34 -11.29 36.67
N PHE A 43 -15.60 -10.89 35.63
CA PHE A 43 -14.75 -11.79 34.85
C PHE A 43 -13.25 -11.55 35.14
N PRO A 44 -12.45 -12.59 35.40
CA PRO A 44 -11.02 -12.42 35.67
C PRO A 44 -10.24 -12.04 34.40
N ALA A 45 -9.46 -10.97 34.47
CA ALA A 45 -8.73 -10.44 33.31
C ALA A 45 -7.71 -11.44 32.73
N ASP A 46 -7.07 -12.24 33.60
CA ASP A 46 -6.06 -13.26 33.30
C ASP A 46 -6.66 -14.65 32.97
N SER A 47 -7.98 -14.73 32.82
CA SER A 47 -8.69 -15.95 32.45
C SER A 47 -8.11 -16.62 31.20
N GLN A 48 -8.06 -17.94 31.17
CA GLN A 48 -7.84 -18.74 29.96
C GLN A 48 -9.14 -19.38 29.47
N ALA A 49 -10.25 -18.65 29.59
CA ALA A 49 -11.55 -19.10 29.15
C ALA A 49 -11.52 -19.56 27.69
N ASN A 50 -12.11 -20.75 27.45
CA ASN A 50 -12.35 -21.22 26.10
C ASN A 50 -13.47 -20.39 25.42
N GLU A 51 -13.75 -20.71 24.17
CA GLU A 51 -14.73 -19.98 23.35
C GLU A 51 -16.12 -20.00 23.97
N ALA A 52 -16.64 -21.18 24.35
CA ALA A 52 -17.97 -21.33 24.93
C ALA A 52 -18.17 -20.56 26.26
N VAL A 53 -17.14 -20.52 27.11
CA VAL A 53 -17.18 -19.72 28.35
C VAL A 53 -17.15 -18.23 28.02
N THR A 54 -16.32 -17.81 27.06
CA THR A 54 -16.24 -16.40 26.62
C THR A 54 -17.57 -15.93 26.02
N GLU A 55 -18.23 -16.79 25.25
CA GLU A 55 -19.55 -16.54 24.69
C GLU A 55 -20.61 -16.32 25.78
N THR A 56 -20.71 -17.27 26.70
CA THR A 56 -21.77 -17.29 27.71
C THR A 56 -21.60 -16.20 28.76
N GLU A 57 -20.36 -15.94 29.20
CA GLU A 57 -20.08 -15.01 30.30
C GLU A 57 -19.88 -13.56 29.83
N ILE A 58 -19.44 -13.33 28.60
CA ILE A 58 -19.11 -11.99 28.09
C ILE A 58 -19.92 -11.64 26.84
N ILE A 59 -19.75 -12.38 25.74
CA ILE A 59 -20.20 -11.92 24.42
C ILE A 59 -21.74 -11.84 24.34
N PHE A 60 -22.46 -12.90 24.73
CA PHE A 60 -23.92 -12.90 24.68
C PHE A 60 -24.53 -11.89 25.68
N PRO A 61 -24.05 -11.76 26.93
CA PRO A 61 -24.48 -10.69 27.82
C PRO A 61 -24.25 -9.27 27.25
N VAL A 62 -23.16 -9.03 26.53
CA VAL A 62 -22.91 -7.74 25.86
C VAL A 62 -23.88 -7.51 24.71
N LEU A 63 -24.13 -8.52 23.86
CA LEU A 63 -25.12 -8.43 22.77
C LEU A 63 -26.54 -8.16 23.31
N GLU A 64 -26.91 -8.81 24.43
CA GLU A 64 -28.18 -8.57 25.11
C GLU A 64 -28.25 -7.14 25.68
N ALA A 65 -27.16 -6.65 26.29
CA ALA A 65 -27.08 -5.28 26.81
C ALA A 65 -27.22 -4.22 25.71
N LEU A 66 -26.72 -4.51 24.49
CA LEU A 66 -26.91 -3.67 23.30
C LEU A 66 -28.34 -3.75 22.74
N GLY A 67 -29.17 -4.71 23.17
CA GLY A 67 -30.55 -4.87 22.71
C GLY A 67 -30.72 -5.73 21.45
N TRP A 68 -29.73 -6.55 21.10
CA TRP A 68 -29.84 -7.41 19.92
C TRP A 68 -30.81 -8.58 20.10
N ALA A 69 -31.60 -8.86 19.06
CA ALA A 69 -32.22 -10.17 18.89
C ALA A 69 -31.27 -11.08 18.09
N SER A 70 -31.02 -12.31 18.56
CA SER A 70 -30.01 -13.20 17.95
C SER A 70 -30.50 -14.65 17.73
N LEU A 71 -29.91 -15.35 16.76
CA LEU A 71 -30.01 -16.80 16.58
C LEU A 71 -28.60 -17.42 16.48
N PRO A 72 -28.27 -18.45 17.27
CA PRO A 72 -26.97 -19.10 17.18
C PRO A 72 -26.90 -20.04 15.96
N GLN A 73 -25.68 -20.20 15.42
CA GLN A 73 -25.28 -21.24 14.47
C GLN A 73 -26.23 -21.45 13.27
N GLN A 74 -26.35 -20.44 12.39
CA GLN A 74 -27.20 -20.49 11.19
C GLN A 74 -26.38 -20.75 9.92
N THR A 75 -26.72 -21.74 9.11
CA THR A 75 -25.94 -22.09 7.90
C THR A 75 -26.23 -21.14 6.73
N ALA A 76 -25.20 -20.51 6.18
CA ALA A 76 -25.32 -19.62 5.01
C ALA A 76 -25.43 -20.36 3.67
N SER A 77 -25.06 -21.65 3.60
CA SER A 77 -25.11 -22.48 2.39
C SER A 77 -26.09 -23.66 2.50
N GLY A 78 -26.71 -24.04 1.37
CA GLY A 78 -27.64 -25.18 1.32
C GLY A 78 -26.97 -26.56 1.23
N LYS A 79 -25.64 -26.62 1.10
CA LYS A 79 -24.84 -27.86 1.03
C LYS A 79 -23.53 -27.68 1.80
N GLY A 80 -23.41 -28.34 2.96
CA GLY A 80 -22.18 -28.41 3.75
C GLY A 80 -22.31 -27.76 5.14
N ARG A 81 -21.69 -28.37 6.16
CA ARG A 81 -21.75 -27.96 7.57
C ARG A 81 -20.71 -26.91 7.99
N GLN A 82 -20.02 -26.28 7.02
CA GLN A 82 -18.75 -25.55 7.26
C GLN A 82 -18.84 -24.02 7.08
N ASP A 83 -20.05 -23.48 6.89
CA ASP A 83 -20.31 -22.06 6.63
C ASP A 83 -21.32 -21.47 7.62
N VAL A 84 -20.98 -21.53 8.91
CA VAL A 84 -21.86 -21.14 10.00
C VAL A 84 -21.13 -20.13 10.88
N PRO A 85 -21.41 -18.81 10.78
CA PRO A 85 -21.02 -17.87 11.82
C PRO A 85 -21.75 -18.20 13.12
N ASP A 86 -21.14 -17.86 14.25
CA ASP A 86 -21.67 -18.22 15.57
C ASP A 86 -23.03 -17.61 15.84
N VAL A 87 -23.28 -16.38 15.36
CA VAL A 87 -24.54 -15.66 15.62
C VAL A 87 -25.03 -14.92 14.37
N LEU A 88 -26.34 -15.01 14.11
CA LEU A 88 -27.07 -14.13 13.22
C LEU A 88 -27.87 -13.10 14.03
N LEU A 89 -27.63 -11.81 13.80
CA LEU A 89 -28.26 -10.69 14.51
C LEU A 89 -29.44 -10.12 13.72
N PHE A 90 -30.45 -9.67 14.46
CA PHE A 90 -31.68 -9.05 13.95
C PHE A 90 -31.90 -7.71 14.66
N ALA A 91 -32.28 -6.69 13.89
CA ALA A 91 -32.52 -5.35 14.42
C ALA A 91 -33.62 -5.31 15.49
N ASP A 92 -34.60 -6.21 15.41
CA ASP A 92 -35.66 -6.34 16.40
C ASP A 92 -36.21 -7.77 16.50
N VAL A 93 -37.07 -7.99 17.50
CA VAL A 93 -37.71 -9.29 17.76
C VAL A 93 -38.69 -9.69 16.65
N ALA A 94 -39.30 -8.74 15.93
CA ALA A 94 -40.23 -9.03 14.85
C ALA A 94 -39.49 -9.61 13.63
N ALA A 95 -38.34 -9.04 13.26
CA ALA A 95 -37.44 -9.56 12.23
C ALA A 95 -36.96 -10.97 12.57
N LYS A 96 -36.56 -11.22 13.83
CA LYS A 96 -36.21 -12.57 14.30
C LYS A 96 -37.37 -13.56 14.17
N ARG A 97 -38.59 -13.16 14.56
CA ARG A 97 -39.79 -14.02 14.40
C ARG A 97 -40.10 -14.32 12.94
N ALA A 98 -39.98 -13.32 12.06
CA ALA A 98 -40.16 -13.51 10.63
C ALA A 98 -39.11 -14.49 10.06
N ALA A 99 -37.85 -14.38 10.49
CA ALA A 99 -36.80 -15.30 10.10
C ALA A 99 -37.07 -16.75 10.55
N LEU A 100 -37.59 -16.94 11.78
CA LEU A 100 -37.95 -18.27 12.29
C LEU A 100 -39.11 -18.93 11.51
N ALA A 101 -39.92 -18.14 10.81
CA ALA A 101 -40.98 -18.66 9.95
C ALA A 101 -40.46 -19.20 8.59
N GLU A 102 -39.21 -18.91 8.23
CA GLU A 102 -38.58 -19.41 7.01
C GLU A 102 -38.16 -20.89 7.17
N HIS A 103 -38.30 -21.67 6.10
CA HIS A 103 -38.10 -23.13 6.13
C HIS A 103 -36.63 -23.58 6.07
N GLY A 104 -35.69 -22.70 5.70
CA GLY A 104 -34.26 -23.01 5.60
C GLY A 104 -33.36 -21.92 6.16
N ASP A 105 -32.25 -22.33 6.78
CA ASP A 105 -31.30 -21.42 7.45
C ASP A 105 -30.81 -20.29 6.54
N ALA A 106 -30.47 -20.59 5.28
CA ALA A 106 -30.01 -19.59 4.30
C ALA A 106 -31.06 -18.51 4.00
N GLN A 107 -32.36 -18.82 4.09
CA GLN A 107 -33.43 -17.83 3.88
C GLN A 107 -33.53 -16.85 5.05
N ARG A 108 -33.16 -17.28 6.26
CA ARG A 108 -33.15 -16.45 7.47
C ARG A 108 -32.18 -15.28 7.35
N TYR A 109 -31.09 -15.46 6.60
CA TYR A 109 -30.10 -14.40 6.34
C TYR A 109 -30.70 -13.16 5.66
N ARG A 110 -31.77 -13.32 4.86
CA ARG A 110 -32.46 -12.19 4.21
C ARG A 110 -33.16 -11.24 5.20
N ARG A 111 -33.32 -11.69 6.45
CA ARG A 111 -33.94 -10.91 7.54
C ARG A 111 -32.92 -10.45 8.59
N GLY A 112 -31.66 -10.90 8.49
CA GLY A 112 -30.61 -10.52 9.42
C GLY A 112 -30.05 -9.13 9.12
N ALA A 113 -29.48 -8.51 10.15
CA ALA A 113 -28.80 -7.21 10.07
C ALA A 113 -27.27 -7.36 10.01
N ALA A 114 -26.72 -8.32 10.76
CA ALA A 114 -25.29 -8.57 10.86
C ALA A 114 -25.00 -10.02 11.29
N ILE A 115 -23.78 -10.48 11.04
CA ILE A 115 -23.26 -11.75 11.57
C ILE A 115 -22.24 -11.49 12.70
N VAL A 116 -22.07 -12.43 13.63
CA VAL A 116 -21.03 -12.38 14.66
C VAL A 116 -20.22 -13.66 14.63
N GLU A 117 -18.90 -13.49 14.69
CA GLU A 117 -17.96 -14.57 14.98
C GLU A 117 -17.29 -14.32 16.33
N CYS A 118 -17.30 -15.36 17.15
CA CYS A 118 -16.80 -15.38 18.51
C CYS A 118 -15.48 -16.14 18.55
N LYS A 119 -14.60 -15.74 19.48
CA LYS A 119 -13.34 -16.42 19.78
C LYS A 119 -13.12 -16.46 21.28
N ARG A 120 -12.30 -17.41 21.72
CA ARG A 120 -11.83 -17.51 23.10
C ARG A 120 -11.15 -16.21 23.59
N TRP A 121 -11.29 -15.93 24.89
CA TRP A 121 -10.73 -14.76 25.55
C TRP A 121 -9.24 -14.56 25.23
N GLN A 122 -8.85 -13.32 24.93
CA GLN A 122 -7.50 -12.91 24.54
C GLN A 122 -6.91 -13.55 23.26
N ARG A 123 -7.68 -14.31 22.47
CA ARG A 123 -7.23 -14.80 21.16
C ARG A 123 -6.86 -13.62 20.25
N PRO A 124 -5.62 -13.54 19.70
CA PRO A 124 -5.29 -12.52 18.71
C PRO A 124 -6.21 -12.63 17.49
N LEU A 125 -6.76 -11.53 17.00
CA LEU A 125 -7.73 -11.58 15.89
C LEU A 125 -7.08 -11.56 14.50
N ASP A 126 -5.84 -11.09 14.38
CA ASP A 126 -5.13 -10.87 13.11
C ASP A 126 -4.00 -11.88 12.82
N ARG A 127 -3.91 -12.98 13.58
CA ARG A 127 -2.87 -14.01 13.40
C ARG A 127 -3.41 -15.41 13.60
N GLY A 128 -2.89 -16.37 12.85
CA GLY A 128 -3.06 -17.80 13.15
C GLY A 128 -2.21 -18.28 14.34
N ASP A 129 -2.54 -19.44 14.87
CA ASP A 129 -1.73 -20.18 15.84
C ASP A 129 -1.02 -21.35 15.14
N ARG A 130 0.32 -21.29 15.04
CA ARG A 130 1.10 -22.36 14.40
C ARG A 130 1.11 -23.65 15.22
N THR A 131 0.84 -23.56 16.52
CA THR A 131 0.85 -24.73 17.42
C THR A 131 -0.46 -25.51 17.37
N ASP A 132 -1.53 -24.90 16.84
CA ASP A 132 -2.84 -25.51 16.68
C ASP A 132 -3.20 -25.60 15.19
N PRO A 133 -3.10 -26.79 14.57
CA PRO A 133 -3.51 -27.02 13.19
C PRO A 133 -4.97 -26.65 12.90
N LEU A 134 -5.83 -26.64 13.93
CA LEU A 134 -7.25 -26.27 13.82
C LEU A 134 -7.47 -24.75 13.78
N ASP A 135 -6.46 -23.97 14.18
CA ASP A 135 -6.50 -22.51 14.31
C ASP A 135 -5.35 -21.83 13.54
N ALA A 136 -4.92 -22.46 12.44
CA ALA A 136 -3.74 -22.05 11.68
C ALA A 136 -3.93 -20.72 10.91
N ASN A 137 -5.16 -20.26 10.68
CA ASN A 137 -5.48 -19.00 10.00
C ASN A 137 -5.92 -17.93 11.00
N ALA A 138 -5.73 -16.65 10.67
CA ALA A 138 -6.24 -15.57 11.50
C ALA A 138 -7.80 -15.54 11.55
N PRO A 139 -8.42 -15.29 12.73
CA PRO A 139 -9.87 -15.08 12.84
C PRO A 139 -10.42 -13.99 11.89
N SER A 140 -9.63 -12.96 11.61
CA SER A 140 -9.95 -11.94 10.61
C SER A 140 -10.21 -12.53 9.22
N ASN A 141 -9.43 -13.53 8.80
CA ASN A 141 -9.54 -14.17 7.49
C ASN A 141 -10.85 -14.96 7.39
N GLN A 142 -11.24 -15.59 8.50
CA GLN A 142 -12.51 -16.29 8.63
C GLN A 142 -13.71 -15.32 8.53
N MET A 143 -13.62 -14.15 9.17
CA MET A 143 -14.65 -13.10 9.07
C MET A 143 -14.83 -12.60 7.63
N LEU A 144 -13.74 -12.36 6.87
CA LEU A 144 -13.82 -11.94 5.46
C LEU A 144 -14.63 -12.95 4.63
N ARG A 145 -14.34 -14.24 4.83
CA ARG A 145 -15.05 -15.35 4.18
C ARG A 145 -16.54 -15.36 4.55
N TYR A 146 -16.86 -15.28 5.84
CA TYR A 146 -18.26 -15.29 6.29
C TYR A 146 -19.04 -14.10 5.79
N LEU A 147 -18.43 -12.92 5.75
CA LEU A 147 -19.08 -11.71 5.26
C LEU A 147 -19.42 -11.82 3.76
N SER A 148 -18.50 -12.32 2.92
CA SER A 148 -18.77 -12.61 1.52
C SER A 148 -19.93 -13.59 1.34
N ARG A 149 -19.96 -14.67 2.12
CA ARG A 149 -21.01 -15.70 2.04
C ARG A 149 -22.36 -15.16 2.52
N ALA A 150 -22.37 -14.40 3.60
CA ALA A 150 -23.57 -13.78 4.16
C ALA A 150 -24.18 -12.75 3.20
N GLU A 151 -23.35 -11.94 2.50
CA GLU A 151 -23.85 -11.01 1.49
C GLU A 151 -24.60 -11.76 0.37
N VAL A 152 -24.01 -12.83 -0.15
CA VAL A 152 -24.62 -13.63 -1.22
C VAL A 152 -25.90 -14.32 -0.74
N ALA A 153 -25.86 -14.98 0.42
CA ALA A 153 -27.01 -15.72 0.96
C ALA A 153 -28.20 -14.80 1.33
N SER A 154 -27.90 -13.59 1.78
CA SER A 154 -28.89 -12.59 2.19
C SER A 154 -29.41 -11.72 1.05
N GLU A 155 -28.97 -11.92 -0.19
CA GLU A 155 -29.27 -11.02 -1.33
C GLU A 155 -28.87 -9.56 -1.02
N ARG A 156 -27.69 -9.39 -0.41
CA ARG A 156 -27.09 -8.11 0.03
C ARG A 156 -27.79 -7.42 1.20
N ALA A 157 -28.73 -8.08 1.87
CA ALA A 157 -29.34 -7.53 3.09
C ALA A 157 -28.33 -7.44 4.25
N ILE A 158 -27.44 -8.41 4.37
CA ILE A 158 -26.33 -8.39 5.33
C ILE A 158 -25.08 -7.88 4.64
N GLN A 159 -24.59 -6.74 5.12
CA GLN A 159 -23.32 -6.12 4.68
C GLN A 159 -22.34 -5.93 5.83
N TRP A 160 -22.69 -6.36 7.04
CA TRP A 160 -21.95 -6.07 8.25
C TRP A 160 -21.63 -7.34 9.03
N GLY A 161 -20.44 -7.36 9.62
CA GLY A 161 -19.96 -8.47 10.45
C GLY A 161 -19.27 -7.97 11.71
N LEU A 162 -19.45 -8.71 12.81
CA LEU A 162 -18.80 -8.46 14.09
C LEU A 162 -17.82 -9.59 14.39
N LEU A 163 -16.57 -9.27 14.69
CA LEU A 163 -15.58 -10.26 15.17
C LEU A 163 -15.16 -9.87 16.59
N THR A 164 -15.25 -10.80 17.53
CA THR A 164 -14.88 -10.52 18.92
C THR A 164 -14.26 -11.71 19.64
N ASN A 165 -13.31 -11.43 20.54
CA ASN A 165 -12.78 -12.36 21.53
C ASN A 165 -13.27 -12.02 22.96
N GLY A 166 -14.40 -11.32 23.07
CA GLY A 166 -14.94 -10.75 24.31
C GLY A 166 -14.31 -9.41 24.68
N ARG A 167 -12.98 -9.26 24.55
CA ARG A 167 -12.25 -8.03 24.86
C ARG A 167 -12.32 -7.02 23.72
N TYR A 168 -11.84 -7.42 22.55
CA TYR A 168 -11.82 -6.59 21.35
C TYR A 168 -13.07 -6.86 20.54
N TRP A 169 -13.71 -5.80 20.06
CA TRP A 169 -14.90 -5.86 19.21
C TRP A 169 -14.62 -5.15 17.91
N ARG A 170 -14.73 -5.88 16.80
CA ARG A 170 -14.49 -5.36 15.45
C ARG A 170 -15.76 -5.30 14.64
N LEU A 171 -16.01 -4.16 14.00
CA LEU A 171 -17.06 -3.96 13.03
C LEU A 171 -16.46 -3.94 11.62
N TYR A 172 -16.91 -4.87 10.77
CA TYR A 172 -16.53 -5.00 9.37
C TYR A 172 -17.68 -4.57 8.46
N TYR A 173 -17.33 -3.98 7.32
CA TYR A 173 -18.27 -3.60 6.27
C TYR A 173 -17.88 -4.26 4.94
N GLN A 174 -18.84 -4.90 4.27
CA GLN A 174 -18.60 -5.63 3.03
C GLN A 174 -18.27 -4.68 1.86
N GLY A 175 -18.81 -3.45 1.88
CA GLY A 175 -18.53 -2.42 0.87
C GLY A 175 -17.29 -1.57 1.16
N ALA A 176 -16.44 -1.99 2.11
CA ALA A 176 -15.16 -1.35 2.36
C ALA A 176 -14.21 -1.51 1.16
N ARG A 177 -13.28 -0.57 0.98
CA ARG A 177 -12.26 -0.64 -0.09
C ARG A 177 -11.27 -1.75 0.14
N SER A 178 -10.87 -1.90 1.41
CA SER A 178 -10.06 -3.00 1.91
C SER A 178 -10.70 -3.49 3.21
N ARG A 179 -11.41 -4.61 3.14
CA ARG A 179 -12.12 -5.19 4.29
C ARG A 179 -11.15 -5.64 5.39
N SER A 180 -9.91 -5.97 5.02
CA SER A 180 -8.87 -6.30 6.00
C SER A 180 -8.31 -5.10 6.78
N GLU A 181 -8.55 -3.86 6.34
CA GLU A 181 -8.08 -2.60 6.97
C GLU A 181 -9.18 -1.71 7.51
N GLU A 182 -10.24 -1.55 6.72
CA GLU A 182 -11.37 -0.68 7.01
C GLU A 182 -12.37 -1.45 7.89
N PHE A 183 -11.92 -1.76 9.10
CA PHE A 183 -12.76 -2.16 10.23
C PHE A 183 -12.68 -1.09 11.33
N LEU A 184 -13.56 -1.19 12.32
CA LEU A 184 -13.47 -0.43 13.57
C LEU A 184 -13.25 -1.41 14.71
N GLU A 185 -12.15 -1.28 15.47
CA GLU A 185 -11.90 -2.06 16.68
C GLU A 185 -11.94 -1.22 17.95
N LEU A 186 -12.67 -1.68 18.95
CA LEU A 186 -12.69 -1.12 20.31
C LEU A 186 -12.32 -2.18 21.36
N ASP A 187 -11.51 -1.80 22.36
CA ASP A 187 -11.17 -2.62 23.53
C ASP A 187 -12.24 -2.41 24.60
N LEU A 188 -13.34 -3.15 24.49
CA LEU A 188 -14.51 -2.98 25.35
C LEU A 188 -14.20 -3.27 26.82
N ALA A 189 -13.35 -4.27 27.09
CA ALA A 189 -12.97 -4.61 28.46
C ALA A 189 -12.26 -3.43 29.14
N ARG A 190 -11.36 -2.75 28.43
CA ARG A 190 -10.68 -1.55 28.93
C ARG A 190 -11.64 -0.37 29.08
N LEU A 191 -12.54 -0.15 28.12
CA LEU A 191 -13.57 0.89 28.22
C LEU A 191 -14.53 0.65 29.41
N ALA A 192 -14.76 -0.60 29.78
CA ALA A 192 -15.54 -1.02 30.94
C ALA A 192 -14.78 -0.87 32.28
N GLY A 193 -13.53 -0.41 32.27
CA GLY A 193 -12.72 -0.22 33.48
C GLY A 193 -12.10 -1.51 34.05
N MET A 194 -12.01 -2.59 33.28
CA MET A 194 -11.37 -3.84 33.72
C MET A 194 -9.89 -3.60 34.03
N LYS A 195 -9.49 -3.95 35.26
CA LYS A 195 -8.10 -3.83 35.75
C LYS A 195 -7.31 -5.11 35.47
N GLY A 196 -5.98 -5.02 35.45
CA GLY A 196 -5.09 -6.17 35.25
C GLY A 196 -4.91 -6.58 33.79
N LEU A 197 -5.47 -5.83 32.84
CA LEU A 197 -5.18 -6.00 31.43
C LEU A 197 -3.73 -5.56 31.11
N PRO A 198 -3.05 -6.19 30.14
CA PRO A 198 -1.77 -5.73 29.64
C PRO A 198 -1.82 -4.23 29.31
N ALA A 199 -0.82 -3.48 29.80
CA ALA A 199 -0.67 -2.07 29.50
C ALA A 199 -0.66 -1.88 27.98
N ASN A 200 -1.53 -1.00 27.47
CA ASN A 200 -1.47 -0.55 26.09
C ASN A 200 -1.06 0.93 26.15
N LEU A 201 -0.14 1.35 25.29
CA LEU A 201 0.32 2.76 25.28
C LEU A 201 -0.76 3.73 24.79
N LEU A 202 -1.92 3.21 24.35
CA LEU A 202 -3.09 3.94 23.88
C LEU A 202 -4.21 4.03 24.93
N ASP A 203 -3.89 3.92 26.22
CA ASP A 203 -4.88 3.92 27.29
C ASP A 203 -5.70 5.23 27.31
N PRO A 204 -7.04 5.17 27.10
CA PRO A 204 -7.88 6.36 27.14
C PRO A 204 -7.91 6.97 28.54
N ALA A 205 -8.00 8.30 28.64
CA ALA A 205 -8.30 8.93 29.92
C ALA A 205 -9.73 8.56 30.39
N ASP A 206 -10.06 8.68 31.68
CA ASP A 206 -11.40 8.32 32.20
C ASP A 206 -12.55 9.06 31.48
N GLN A 207 -12.30 10.27 30.97
CA GLN A 207 -13.26 11.03 30.14
C GLN A 207 -13.43 10.45 28.73
N ASP A 208 -12.37 9.86 28.16
CA ASP A 208 -12.45 9.18 26.87
C ASP A 208 -13.27 7.87 26.99
N ALA A 209 -13.19 7.16 28.12
CA ALA A 209 -13.88 5.88 28.29
C ALA A 209 -15.41 5.99 28.15
N ALA A 210 -16.03 7.01 28.77
CA ALA A 210 -17.47 7.24 28.67
C ALA A 210 -17.91 7.60 27.24
N HIS A 211 -17.14 8.44 26.56
CA HIS A 211 -17.36 8.79 25.15
C HIS A 211 -17.33 7.54 24.27
N PHE A 212 -16.28 6.74 24.38
CA PHE A 212 -16.11 5.55 23.53
C PHE A 212 -17.08 4.40 23.87
N LEU A 213 -17.61 4.32 25.11
CA LEU A 213 -18.75 3.43 25.41
C LEU A 213 -20.02 3.87 24.69
N THR A 214 -20.23 5.18 24.55
CA THR A 214 -21.36 5.75 23.80
C THR A 214 -21.22 5.49 22.30
N VAL A 215 -20.00 5.68 21.76
CA VAL A 215 -19.64 5.27 20.40
C VAL A 215 -19.91 3.78 20.18
N PHE A 216 -19.48 2.92 21.12
CA PHE A 216 -19.72 1.49 21.04
C PHE A 216 -21.22 1.17 21.00
N TYR A 217 -22.01 1.76 21.91
CA TYR A 217 -23.46 1.59 21.96
C TYR A 217 -24.13 1.97 20.62
N LEU A 218 -23.76 3.10 20.02
CA LEU A 218 -24.34 3.57 18.75
C LEU A 218 -23.93 2.73 17.53
N LEU A 219 -22.64 2.37 17.42
CA LEU A 219 -22.10 1.73 16.22
C LEU A 219 -22.23 0.20 16.24
N PHE A 220 -22.26 -0.42 17.43
CA PHE A 220 -22.40 -1.87 17.58
C PHE A 220 -23.82 -2.30 17.99
N GLY A 221 -24.68 -1.37 18.41
CA GLY A 221 -26.08 -1.63 18.73
C GLY A 221 -27.00 -1.66 17.49
N PRO A 222 -28.20 -2.25 17.60
CA PRO A 222 -29.14 -2.40 16.48
C PRO A 222 -29.56 -1.07 15.84
N ALA A 223 -29.58 0.02 16.62
CA ALA A 223 -29.87 1.39 16.14
C ALA A 223 -28.92 1.84 15.02
N GLY A 224 -27.67 1.35 15.01
CA GLY A 224 -26.69 1.61 13.96
C GLY A 224 -27.08 1.07 12.58
N PHE A 225 -27.86 -0.02 12.57
CA PHE A 225 -28.15 -0.84 11.39
C PHE A 225 -29.54 -0.57 10.79
N VAL A 226 -30.37 0.22 11.48
CA VAL A 226 -31.72 0.56 11.02
C VAL A 226 -31.74 1.94 10.36
N PRO A 227 -32.60 2.13 9.33
CA PRO A 227 -32.84 3.42 8.71
C PRO A 227 -33.18 4.53 9.72
N GLN A 228 -32.57 5.70 9.55
CA GLN A 228 -32.79 6.87 10.40
C GLN A 228 -33.92 7.72 9.79
N PRO A 229 -35.04 7.95 10.51
CA PRO A 229 -36.18 8.71 9.97
C PRO A 229 -35.85 10.17 9.61
N SER A 230 -34.81 10.74 10.20
CA SER A 230 -34.37 12.11 9.89
C SER A 230 -33.45 12.21 8.67
N ASP A 231 -32.99 11.08 8.12
CA ASP A 231 -32.19 11.06 6.89
C ASP A 231 -33.10 11.02 5.65
N PRO A 232 -33.02 12.01 4.73
CA PRO A 232 -33.87 12.06 3.54
C PRO A 232 -33.72 10.86 2.59
N GLU A 233 -32.56 10.20 2.62
CA GLU A 233 -32.26 9.00 1.82
C GLU A 233 -32.66 7.69 2.54
N ASN A 234 -33.25 7.79 3.74
CA ASN A 234 -33.66 6.65 4.57
C ASN A 234 -32.50 5.66 4.81
N ARG A 235 -31.29 6.18 5.02
CA ARG A 235 -30.08 5.38 5.26
C ARG A 235 -29.99 4.97 6.73
N ALA A 236 -29.31 3.85 6.98
CA ALA A 236 -28.92 3.46 8.33
C ALA A 236 -27.84 4.40 8.91
N PHE A 237 -27.76 4.50 10.24
CA PHE A 237 -26.79 5.39 10.87
C PHE A 237 -25.35 5.09 10.49
N LEU A 238 -24.98 3.80 10.40
CA LEU A 238 -23.65 3.40 9.94
C LEU A 238 -23.32 3.90 8.52
N ALA A 239 -24.30 3.92 7.61
CA ALA A 239 -24.11 4.46 6.27
C ALA A 239 -23.95 5.99 6.27
N ILE A 240 -24.69 6.69 7.15
CA ILE A 240 -24.52 8.14 7.36
C ILE A 240 -23.13 8.43 7.92
N ALA A 241 -22.68 7.68 8.93
CA ALA A 241 -21.36 7.80 9.54
C ALA A 241 -20.22 7.60 8.52
N LEU A 242 -20.35 6.61 7.62
CA LEU A 242 -19.41 6.40 6.51
C LEU A 242 -19.40 7.59 5.53
N ALA A 243 -20.56 8.15 5.20
CA ALA A 243 -20.67 9.30 4.30
C ALA A 243 -20.06 10.57 4.91
N GLU A 244 -20.26 10.82 6.21
CA GLU A 244 -19.62 11.94 6.93
C GLU A 244 -18.10 11.76 7.01
N THR A 245 -17.63 10.55 7.33
CA THR A 245 -16.21 10.19 7.36
C THR A 245 -15.52 10.54 6.04
N ARG A 246 -16.08 10.09 4.90
CA ARG A 246 -15.53 10.38 3.57
C ARG A 246 -15.52 11.87 3.24
N ARG A 247 -16.56 12.60 3.65
CA ARG A 247 -16.63 14.07 3.48
C ARG A 247 -15.55 14.79 4.27
N TRP A 248 -15.27 14.34 5.49
CA TRP A 248 -14.22 14.91 6.33
C TRP A 248 -12.84 14.71 5.71
N GLU A 249 -12.51 13.47 5.33
CA GLU A 249 -11.23 13.16 4.67
C GLU A 249 -11.02 13.97 3.39
N ALA A 250 -12.04 14.04 2.53
CA ALA A 250 -11.96 14.78 1.27
C ALA A 250 -11.68 16.27 1.50
N ARG A 251 -12.31 16.87 2.52
CA ARG A 251 -12.08 18.28 2.89
C ARG A 251 -10.64 18.49 3.37
N VAL A 252 -10.14 17.65 4.26
CA VAL A 252 -8.76 17.75 4.77
C VAL A 252 -7.74 17.61 3.63
N SER A 253 -7.93 16.64 2.73
CA SER A 253 -7.08 16.44 1.56
C SER A 253 -7.10 17.67 0.63
N GLN A 254 -8.27 18.26 0.37
CA GLN A 254 -8.40 19.44 -0.46
C GLN A 254 -7.69 20.66 0.14
N ASP A 255 -7.90 20.92 1.43
CA ASP A 255 -7.30 22.05 2.16
C ASP A 255 -5.77 21.91 2.22
N LEU A 256 -5.28 20.71 2.58
CA LEU A 256 -3.85 20.39 2.62
C LEU A 256 -3.23 20.56 1.23
N GLY A 257 -3.89 20.06 0.19
CA GLY A 257 -3.47 20.24 -1.19
C GLY A 257 -3.32 21.73 -1.52
N ALA A 258 -4.37 22.53 -1.36
CA ALA A 258 -4.34 23.96 -1.65
C ALA A 258 -3.18 24.68 -0.95
N LEU A 259 -2.97 24.41 0.34
CA LEU A 259 -1.86 24.98 1.11
C LEU A 259 -0.48 24.59 0.54
N VAL A 260 -0.30 23.31 0.20
CA VAL A 260 0.95 22.82 -0.40
C VAL A 260 1.22 23.51 -1.74
N PHE A 261 0.22 23.62 -2.63
CA PHE A 261 0.40 24.22 -3.96
C PHE A 261 0.60 25.72 -3.94
N GLU A 262 -0.24 26.42 -3.20
CA GLU A 262 -0.33 27.88 -3.31
C GLU A 262 0.77 28.56 -2.50
N ARG A 263 1.32 27.87 -1.49
CA ARG A 263 2.26 28.46 -0.53
C ARG A 263 3.52 27.64 -0.32
N LEU A 264 3.42 26.41 0.15
CA LEU A 264 4.58 25.67 0.65
C LEU A 264 5.56 25.27 -0.47
N PHE A 265 5.05 24.71 -1.57
CA PHE A 265 5.89 24.25 -2.68
C PHE A 265 6.59 25.40 -3.41
N PRO A 266 5.91 26.51 -3.81
CA PRO A 266 6.60 27.66 -4.40
C PRO A 266 7.65 28.26 -3.46
N ARG A 267 7.35 28.34 -2.16
CA ARG A 267 8.29 28.86 -1.16
C ARG A 267 9.53 27.97 -1.05
N LEU A 268 9.35 26.65 -1.04
CA LEU A 268 10.44 25.68 -0.96
C LEU A 268 11.32 25.71 -2.20
N VAL A 269 10.73 25.70 -3.39
CA VAL A 269 11.47 25.81 -4.67
C VAL A 269 12.34 27.07 -4.71
N ALA A 270 11.78 28.21 -4.32
CA ALA A 270 12.53 29.46 -4.25
C ALA A 270 13.68 29.38 -3.23
N ALA A 271 13.41 28.85 -2.03
CA ALA A 271 14.42 28.73 -0.98
C ALA A 271 15.58 27.81 -1.36
N ILE A 272 15.30 26.69 -2.03
CA ILE A 272 16.33 25.75 -2.50
C ILE A 272 17.30 26.47 -3.46
N ALA A 273 16.79 27.20 -4.45
CA ALA A 273 17.64 27.87 -5.43
C ALA A 273 18.32 29.14 -4.90
N GLU A 274 17.75 29.77 -3.88
CA GLU A 274 18.35 30.94 -3.20
C GLU A 274 19.55 30.52 -2.34
N HIS A 275 19.47 29.35 -1.70
CA HIS A 275 20.46 28.89 -0.73
C HIS A 275 21.45 27.84 -1.27
N ASP A 276 21.39 27.48 -2.55
CA ASP A 276 22.37 26.59 -3.18
C ASP A 276 23.67 27.34 -3.52
N PRO A 277 24.78 27.04 -2.82
CA PRO A 277 26.05 27.72 -3.05
C PRO A 277 26.66 27.40 -4.43
N ALA A 278 26.23 26.31 -5.07
CA ALA A 278 26.72 25.88 -6.37
C ALA A 278 25.88 26.42 -7.54
N ALA A 279 24.82 27.19 -7.27
CA ALA A 279 23.91 27.64 -8.30
C ALA A 279 24.53 28.77 -9.15
N SER A 280 24.54 28.56 -10.47
CA SER A 280 24.91 29.59 -11.44
C SER A 280 23.67 30.32 -11.97
N ARG A 281 23.72 31.64 -12.07
CA ARG A 281 22.65 32.49 -12.62
C ARG A 281 23.08 33.03 -14.00
N PRO A 282 22.20 33.02 -15.02
CA PRO A 282 20.81 32.55 -15.00
C PRO A 282 20.70 31.03 -14.86
N TYR A 283 19.62 30.56 -14.23
CA TYR A 283 19.43 29.14 -13.96
C TYR A 283 19.21 28.35 -15.25
N ALA A 284 19.98 27.28 -15.45
CA ALA A 284 19.78 26.33 -16.55
C ALA A 284 18.50 25.51 -16.35
N THR A 285 17.88 25.04 -17.44
CA THR A 285 16.67 24.21 -17.39
C THR A 285 16.87 22.96 -16.54
N ASP A 286 17.95 22.22 -16.76
CA ASP A 286 18.27 21.00 -16.02
C ASP A 286 18.43 21.26 -14.51
N TYR A 287 18.95 22.44 -14.16
CA TYR A 287 19.05 22.87 -12.76
C TYR A 287 17.68 23.15 -12.15
N LEU A 288 16.79 23.84 -12.86
CA LEU A 288 15.43 24.10 -12.40
C LEU A 288 14.62 22.80 -12.25
N ASP A 289 14.82 21.83 -13.14
CA ASP A 289 14.22 20.51 -13.03
C ASP A 289 14.78 19.71 -11.85
N ALA A 290 16.08 19.83 -11.57
CA ALA A 290 16.69 19.28 -10.35
C ALA A 290 16.09 19.93 -9.09
N VAL A 291 15.99 21.26 -9.03
CA VAL A 291 15.36 21.98 -7.90
C VAL A 291 13.92 21.52 -7.68
N ARG A 292 13.15 21.38 -8.77
CA ARG A 292 11.78 20.86 -8.72
C ARG A 292 11.72 19.46 -8.10
N ARG A 293 12.55 18.52 -8.60
CA ARG A 293 12.63 17.15 -8.09
C ARG A 293 12.97 17.12 -6.61
N GLU A 294 13.96 17.89 -6.20
CA GLU A 294 14.49 17.88 -4.84
C GLU A 294 13.51 18.53 -3.85
N ALA A 295 12.78 19.56 -4.27
CA ALA A 295 11.67 20.11 -3.50
C ALA A 295 10.56 19.06 -3.26
N LEU A 296 10.22 18.28 -4.28
CA LEU A 296 9.24 17.19 -4.15
C LEU A 296 9.72 16.09 -3.22
N ILE A 297 10.98 15.67 -3.34
CA ILE A 297 11.57 14.64 -2.48
C ILE A 297 11.55 15.07 -1.01
N LEU A 298 11.88 16.33 -0.71
CA LEU A 298 11.81 16.82 0.67
C LEU A 298 10.37 16.81 1.21
N LEU A 299 9.38 17.21 0.41
CA LEU A 299 7.97 17.11 0.77
C LEU A 299 7.54 15.67 1.01
N TYR A 300 7.96 14.74 0.16
CA TYR A 300 7.64 13.32 0.29
C TYR A 300 8.25 12.71 1.54
N ARG A 301 9.51 13.05 1.87
CA ARG A 301 10.15 12.61 3.11
C ARG A 301 9.36 13.09 4.33
N LEU A 302 8.94 14.36 4.36
CA LEU A 302 8.15 14.91 5.47
C LEU A 302 6.80 14.22 5.61
N LEU A 303 6.06 14.09 4.51
CA LEU A 303 4.75 13.44 4.51
C LEU A 303 4.84 11.96 4.84
N PHE A 304 5.91 11.29 4.40
CA PHE A 304 6.19 9.91 4.77
C PHE A 304 6.37 9.78 6.28
N VAL A 305 7.20 10.64 6.88
CA VAL A 305 7.43 10.61 8.33
C VAL A 305 6.16 10.95 9.10
N LEU A 306 5.40 11.97 8.69
CA LEU A 306 4.10 12.30 9.31
C LEU A 306 3.15 11.10 9.31
N TYR A 307 3.02 10.46 8.15
CA TYR A 307 2.18 9.28 7.98
C TYR A 307 2.67 8.09 8.80
N ALA A 308 3.98 7.85 8.81
CA ALA A 308 4.60 6.73 9.52
C ALA A 308 4.52 6.91 11.04
N GLU A 309 4.74 8.12 11.57
CA GLU A 309 4.60 8.42 12.99
C GLU A 309 3.14 8.32 13.45
N ASP A 310 2.18 8.91 12.73
CA ASP A 310 0.76 8.88 13.11
C ASP A 310 0.13 7.46 13.02
N ARG A 311 0.73 6.56 12.22
CA ARG A 311 0.38 5.13 12.18
C ARG A 311 1.19 4.24 13.11
N ASN A 312 2.06 4.83 13.93
CA ASN A 312 2.97 4.11 14.82
C ASN A 312 3.87 3.10 14.08
N LEU A 313 4.22 3.39 12.83
CA LEU A 313 5.12 2.57 12.01
C LEU A 313 6.60 2.84 12.34
N LEU A 314 6.87 3.99 12.96
CA LEU A 314 8.14 4.35 13.60
C LEU A 314 8.00 4.15 15.12
N PRO A 315 9.11 4.04 15.88
CA PRO A 315 9.09 3.73 17.30
C PRO A 315 8.69 4.95 18.17
N VAL A 316 7.52 5.53 17.90
CA VAL A 316 6.95 6.74 18.53
C VAL A 316 6.59 6.59 20.02
N HIS A 317 6.74 5.38 20.55
CA HIS A 317 6.53 5.05 21.96
C HIS A 317 7.84 4.71 22.67
N ASP A 318 8.95 4.66 21.94
CA ASP A 318 10.27 4.47 22.50
C ASP A 318 10.86 5.84 22.84
N ARG A 319 11.14 6.06 24.13
CA ARG A 319 11.75 7.31 24.60
C ARG A 319 13.09 7.61 23.93
N ARG A 320 13.79 6.58 23.42
CA ARG A 320 15.06 6.75 22.70
C ARG A 320 14.84 7.51 21.39
N TYR A 321 13.69 7.37 20.75
CA TYR A 321 13.36 8.02 19.47
C TYR A 321 12.75 9.42 19.62
N ASP A 322 12.04 9.68 20.73
CA ASP A 322 11.23 10.90 20.93
C ASP A 322 11.97 12.19 20.57
N ASP A 323 13.21 12.36 21.05
CA ASP A 323 14.02 13.58 20.85
C ASP A 323 14.33 13.90 19.37
N TYR A 324 14.26 12.90 18.50
CA TYR A 324 14.53 13.01 17.06
C TYR A 324 13.25 13.03 16.22
N SER A 325 12.11 12.65 16.80
CA SER A 325 10.85 12.50 16.09
C SER A 325 10.36 13.82 15.46
N LEU A 326 9.70 13.71 14.31
CA LEU A 326 9.04 14.86 13.68
C LEU A 326 7.92 15.38 14.58
N ARG A 327 7.27 14.52 15.38
CA ARG A 327 6.34 14.90 16.45
C ARG A 327 6.90 15.91 17.45
N GLN A 328 8.14 15.76 17.91
CA GLN A 328 8.75 16.76 18.79
C GLN A 328 9.14 18.02 18.02
N ILE A 329 9.72 17.88 16.83
CA ILE A 329 10.10 19.02 15.99
C ILE A 329 8.88 19.90 15.67
N ARG A 330 7.75 19.30 15.28
CA ARG A 330 6.50 20.02 14.98
C ARG A 330 5.90 20.68 16.22
N ALA A 331 5.95 20.02 17.39
CA ALA A 331 5.46 20.59 18.65
C ALA A 331 6.29 21.80 19.09
N ASP A 332 7.61 21.71 18.94
CA ASP A 332 8.53 22.83 19.16
C ASP A 332 8.24 24.00 18.22
N VAL A 333 8.10 23.74 16.92
CA VAL A 333 7.78 24.77 15.92
C VAL A 333 6.45 25.43 16.25
N ALA A 334 5.40 24.65 16.53
CA ALA A 334 4.08 25.15 16.88
C ALA A 334 4.12 26.08 18.10
N ARG A 335 4.80 25.67 19.18
CA ARG A 335 4.95 26.47 20.41
C ARG A 335 5.58 27.83 20.15
N HIS A 336 6.61 27.88 19.31
CA HIS A 336 7.28 29.12 18.95
C HIS A 336 6.38 30.03 18.09
N LEU A 337 5.67 29.46 17.10
CA LEU A 337 4.75 30.22 16.26
C LEU A 337 3.57 30.77 17.06
N ASP A 338 3.00 29.99 17.97
CA ASP A 338 1.88 30.39 18.81
C ASP A 338 2.30 31.48 19.82
N ALA A 339 3.57 31.49 20.22
CA ALA A 339 4.19 32.57 21.00
C ALA A 339 4.60 33.80 20.16
N ASN A 340 4.29 33.83 18.86
CA ASN A 340 4.71 34.86 17.89
C ASN A 340 6.24 35.06 17.83
N ALA A 341 7.03 34.00 18.09
CA ALA A 341 8.48 34.06 17.99
C ALA A 341 8.92 34.10 16.52
N VAL A 342 10.01 34.83 16.25
CA VAL A 342 10.58 34.97 14.91
C VAL A 342 11.65 33.90 14.69
N PHE A 343 11.48 33.08 13.65
CA PHE A 343 12.50 32.12 13.22
C PHE A 343 13.61 32.81 12.42
N SER A 344 14.83 32.28 12.54
CA SER A 344 16.00 32.84 11.85
C SER A 344 15.90 32.66 10.33
N ALA A 345 16.21 33.72 9.59
CA ALA A 345 16.38 33.68 8.14
C ALA A 345 17.77 33.16 7.70
N ARG A 346 18.64 32.76 8.64
CA ARG A 346 20.01 32.29 8.35
C ARG A 346 20.39 30.99 9.04
N ALA A 347 19.94 30.78 10.29
CA ALA A 347 20.18 29.51 10.97
C ALA A 347 19.33 28.42 10.34
N GLY A 348 19.84 27.19 10.30
CA GLY A 348 19.14 26.00 9.78
C GLY A 348 19.10 24.87 10.80
N ARG A 349 18.74 25.18 12.05
CA ARG A 349 18.57 24.18 13.12
C ARG A 349 17.49 23.16 12.75
N CYS A 350 16.32 23.62 12.30
CA CYS A 350 15.20 22.75 11.93
C CYS A 350 15.58 21.87 10.74
N HIS A 351 16.27 22.44 9.73
CA HIS A 351 16.71 21.66 8.57
C HIS A 351 17.70 20.55 8.97
N ARG A 352 18.68 20.85 9.83
CA ARG A 352 19.64 19.84 10.30
C ARG A 352 18.95 18.74 11.11
N ALA A 353 18.01 19.09 11.99
CA ALA A 353 17.23 18.09 12.73
C ALA A 353 16.44 17.15 11.79
N LEU A 354 15.87 17.69 10.70
CA LEU A 354 15.23 16.87 9.67
C LEU A 354 16.24 15.97 8.94
N LYS A 355 17.44 16.47 8.60
CA LYS A 355 18.49 15.65 7.99
C LYS A 355 18.89 14.49 8.90
N ASP A 356 19.11 14.76 10.19
CA ASP A 356 19.43 13.73 11.18
C ASP A 356 18.31 12.67 11.24
N LEU A 357 17.05 13.10 11.31
CA LEU A 357 15.89 12.22 11.29
C LEU A 357 15.81 11.36 10.03
N PHE A 358 16.00 11.95 8.85
CA PHE A 358 15.99 11.21 7.58
C PHE A 358 17.14 10.21 7.49
N GLN A 359 18.31 10.56 8.01
CA GLN A 359 19.44 9.64 8.09
C GLN A 359 19.15 8.46 9.03
N ILE A 360 18.58 8.74 10.21
CA ILE A 360 18.17 7.71 11.20
C ILE A 360 17.16 6.73 10.56
N ILE A 361 16.16 7.24 9.83
CA ILE A 361 15.16 6.39 9.17
C ILE A 361 15.76 5.62 7.99
N GLY A 362 16.62 6.26 7.20
CA GLY A 362 17.26 5.65 6.04
C GLY A 362 18.23 4.54 6.42
N GLN A 363 19.15 4.82 7.34
CA GLN A 363 20.26 3.92 7.69
C GLN A 363 19.95 3.01 8.89
N GLY A 364 18.88 3.32 9.64
CA GLY A 364 18.59 2.70 10.92
C GLY A 364 19.50 3.22 12.02
N ASP A 365 19.04 3.13 13.26
CA ASP A 365 19.84 3.40 14.45
C ASP A 365 19.39 2.51 15.61
N ALA A 366 20.21 1.52 15.94
CA ALA A 366 19.96 0.59 17.05
C ALA A 366 19.92 1.28 18.42
N ALA A 367 20.67 2.38 18.61
CA ALA A 367 20.64 3.15 19.85
C ALA A 367 19.27 3.81 20.07
N LEU A 368 18.58 4.17 18.98
CA LEU A 368 17.24 4.75 18.98
C LEU A 368 16.12 3.71 18.81
N GLY A 369 16.48 2.45 18.58
CA GLY A 369 15.52 1.37 18.29
C GLY A 369 14.86 1.49 16.91
N VAL A 370 15.44 2.26 15.99
CA VAL A 370 14.91 2.50 14.64
C VAL A 370 15.53 1.49 13.67
N PRO A 371 14.75 0.64 13.00
CA PRO A 371 15.27 -0.21 11.93
C PRO A 371 15.51 0.61 10.65
N PRO A 372 16.42 0.17 9.77
CA PRO A 372 16.66 0.81 8.49
C PRO A 372 15.47 0.61 7.54
N TYR A 373 14.92 1.70 7.03
CA TYR A 373 13.80 1.69 6.08
C TYR A 373 14.22 2.10 4.67
N ASN A 374 15.51 2.07 4.32
CA ASN A 374 15.97 2.55 3.01
C ASN A 374 15.28 1.80 1.84
N GLY A 375 14.74 2.55 0.89
CA GLY A 375 14.14 2.05 -0.35
C GLY A 375 14.44 2.90 -1.58
N GLY A 376 15.27 3.96 -1.43
CA GLY A 376 15.50 4.99 -2.46
C GLY A 376 15.04 6.38 -2.01
N LEU A 377 13.90 6.50 -1.32
CA LEU A 377 13.39 7.79 -0.82
C LEU A 377 14.35 8.51 0.13
N PHE A 378 14.99 7.75 1.01
CA PHE A 378 15.98 8.23 1.99
C PHE A 378 17.42 7.97 1.54
N ASP A 379 17.66 7.76 0.24
CA ASP A 379 19.00 7.56 -0.29
C ASP A 379 19.70 8.90 -0.56
N ASP A 380 20.66 9.24 0.29
CA ASP A 380 21.43 10.49 0.18
C ASP A 380 22.22 10.59 -1.13
N ARG A 381 22.62 9.46 -1.72
CA ARG A 381 23.39 9.45 -2.98
C ARG A 381 22.55 9.90 -4.18
N ALA A 382 21.24 9.68 -4.12
CA ALA A 382 20.31 10.09 -5.17
C ALA A 382 19.95 11.59 -5.12
N HIS A 383 20.21 12.26 -3.99
CA HIS A 383 19.73 13.62 -3.69
C HIS A 383 20.85 14.58 -3.31
N ALA A 384 21.90 14.62 -4.14
CA ALA A 384 23.11 15.41 -3.90
C ALA A 384 22.87 16.93 -3.74
N LEU A 385 21.74 17.45 -4.27
CA LEU A 385 21.38 18.85 -4.11
C LEU A 385 20.82 19.13 -2.71
N LEU A 386 19.88 18.31 -2.21
CA LEU A 386 19.44 18.42 -0.81
C LEU A 386 20.59 18.23 0.18
N GLU A 387 21.53 17.33 -0.11
CA GLU A 387 22.59 17.00 0.84
C GLU A 387 23.58 18.15 1.10
N ARG A 388 23.90 18.95 0.08
CA ARG A 388 24.79 20.12 0.23
C ARG A 388 24.08 21.35 0.78
N LEU A 389 22.75 21.34 0.87
CA LEU A 389 21.95 22.50 1.24
C LEU A 389 21.74 22.61 2.76
N THR A 390 21.61 23.86 3.23
CA THR A 390 21.05 24.15 4.56
C THR A 390 19.99 25.22 4.42
N LEU A 391 18.72 24.84 4.56
CA LEU A 391 17.59 25.76 4.49
C LEU A 391 17.41 26.55 5.79
N PRO A 392 17.00 27.83 5.73
CA PRO A 392 16.72 28.62 6.92
C PRO A 392 15.55 28.09 7.75
N ASP A 393 15.63 28.29 9.07
CA ASP A 393 14.60 27.93 10.03
C ASP A 393 13.27 28.61 9.73
N ALA A 394 13.27 29.84 9.22
CA ALA A 394 12.05 30.53 8.80
C ALA A 394 11.29 29.81 7.69
N VAL A 395 12.01 29.16 6.76
CA VAL A 395 11.41 28.38 5.66
C VAL A 395 10.94 27.03 6.17
N VAL A 396 11.79 26.34 6.92
CA VAL A 396 11.50 24.97 7.38
C VAL A 396 10.42 24.95 8.44
N ALA A 397 10.36 25.93 9.34
CA ALA A 397 9.30 26.05 10.34
C ALA A 397 7.93 26.29 9.68
N GLU A 398 7.86 27.16 8.66
CA GLU A 398 6.64 27.36 7.88
C GLU A 398 6.20 26.08 7.18
N LEU A 399 7.16 25.34 6.60
CA LEU A 399 6.89 24.06 5.95
C LEU A 399 6.36 23.00 6.94
N ILE A 400 7.03 22.83 8.07
CA ILE A 400 6.64 21.86 9.11
C ILE A 400 5.26 22.22 9.67
N ASP A 401 5.03 23.49 10.02
CA ASP A 401 3.75 23.92 10.59
C ASP A 401 2.60 23.78 9.59
N GLY A 402 2.83 24.17 8.33
CA GLY A 402 1.84 24.09 7.27
C GLY A 402 1.43 22.66 6.93
N LEU A 403 2.35 21.70 7.01
CA LEU A 403 2.02 20.28 6.89
C LEU A 403 1.42 19.69 8.18
N SER A 404 1.66 20.31 9.33
CA SER A 404 1.23 19.72 10.61
C SER A 404 -0.13 20.20 11.10
N ARG A 405 -0.49 21.46 10.81
CA ARG A 405 -1.68 22.11 11.36
C ARG A 405 -2.45 22.87 10.29
N ARG A 406 -3.78 22.83 10.39
CA ARG A 406 -4.70 23.61 9.55
C ARG A 406 -5.45 24.65 10.38
N PRO A 407 -5.75 25.83 9.82
CA PRO A 407 -6.61 26.80 10.48
C PRO A 407 -8.06 26.31 10.49
N VAL A 408 -8.70 26.32 11.66
CA VAL A 408 -10.14 26.04 11.83
C VAL A 408 -10.72 27.14 12.71
N GLY A 409 -11.40 28.11 12.08
CA GLY A 409 -11.85 29.32 12.77
C GLY A 409 -10.66 30.17 13.25
N GLN A 410 -10.59 30.42 14.56
CA GLN A 410 -9.47 31.13 15.20
C GLN A 410 -8.37 30.20 15.71
N GLU A 411 -8.58 28.90 15.68
CA GLU A 411 -7.64 27.90 16.21
C GLU A 411 -6.85 27.20 15.10
N ARG A 412 -5.71 26.61 15.45
CA ARG A 412 -4.94 25.72 14.57
C ARG A 412 -5.07 24.29 15.07
N ARG A 413 -5.68 23.42 14.26
CA ARG A 413 -5.87 22.00 14.58
C ARG A 413 -4.80 21.15 13.91
N TRP A 414 -4.33 20.12 14.59
CA TRP A 414 -3.43 19.14 14.03
C TRP A 414 -4.11 18.34 12.92
N ILE A 415 -3.37 18.02 11.88
CA ILE A 415 -3.81 17.11 10.82
C ILE A 415 -3.48 15.69 11.27
N ASN A 416 -4.47 14.79 11.25
CA ASN A 416 -4.27 13.38 11.54
C ASN A 416 -3.98 12.61 10.24
N TYR A 417 -2.71 12.29 9.99
CA TYR A 417 -2.33 11.58 8.78
C TYR A 417 -2.76 10.11 8.78
N ARG A 418 -3.11 9.54 9.94
CA ARG A 418 -3.65 8.17 10.06
C ARG A 418 -4.94 7.97 9.27
N ASP A 419 -5.75 9.02 9.21
CA ASP A 419 -7.08 8.99 8.60
C ASP A 419 -7.05 9.34 7.10
N LEU A 420 -5.93 9.88 6.61
CA LEU A 420 -5.75 10.14 5.19
C LEU A 420 -5.37 8.86 4.46
N SER A 421 -6.09 8.56 3.38
CA SER A 421 -5.75 7.46 2.49
C SER A 421 -4.52 7.82 1.64
N VAL A 422 -3.69 6.82 1.32
CA VAL A 422 -2.52 7.01 0.46
C VAL A 422 -2.94 7.55 -0.92
N GLN A 423 -4.13 7.16 -1.37
CA GLN A 423 -4.76 7.62 -2.59
C GLN A 423 -5.04 9.13 -2.57
N GLN A 424 -5.50 9.68 -1.44
CA GLN A 424 -5.74 11.12 -1.26
C GLN A 424 -4.43 11.92 -1.22
N LEU A 425 -3.34 11.32 -0.71
CA LEU A 425 -2.02 11.92 -0.84
C LEU A 425 -1.55 11.90 -2.30
N GLY A 426 -1.75 10.77 -2.98
CA GLY A 426 -1.46 10.60 -4.41
C GLY A 426 -2.06 11.71 -5.29
N SER A 427 -3.31 12.11 -5.03
CA SER A 427 -3.97 13.18 -5.79
C SER A 427 -3.37 14.59 -5.54
N ILE A 428 -2.87 14.85 -4.33
CA ILE A 428 -2.08 16.07 -4.03
C ILE A 428 -0.78 16.03 -4.84
N TYR A 429 -0.11 14.90 -4.88
CA TYR A 429 1.17 14.82 -5.57
C TYR A 429 1.04 14.85 -7.10
N GLU A 430 0.01 14.20 -7.65
CA GLU A 430 -0.28 14.21 -9.09
C GLU A 430 -0.47 15.65 -9.60
N ARG A 431 -1.19 16.47 -8.84
CA ARG A 431 -1.31 17.91 -9.13
C ARG A 431 0.03 18.64 -9.06
N LEU A 432 1.00 18.22 -8.25
CA LEU A 432 2.34 18.84 -8.20
C LEU A 432 3.13 18.55 -9.48
N LEU A 433 2.88 17.40 -10.13
CA LEU A 433 3.53 17.05 -11.40
C LEU A 433 3.12 17.98 -12.53
N GLU A 434 1.93 18.59 -12.46
CA GLU A 434 1.41 19.52 -13.47
C GLU A 434 2.15 20.87 -13.49
N TYR A 435 3.03 21.14 -12.52
CA TYR A 435 3.77 22.40 -12.42
C TYR A 435 5.20 22.28 -12.92
N ARG A 436 5.64 23.32 -13.62
CA ARG A 436 7.04 23.53 -14.00
C ARG A 436 7.64 24.69 -13.24
N VAL A 437 8.93 24.57 -12.99
CA VAL A 437 9.75 25.62 -12.40
C VAL A 437 10.42 26.37 -13.54
N VAL A 438 10.18 27.68 -13.61
CA VAL A 438 10.69 28.53 -14.68
C VAL A 438 11.48 29.69 -14.07
N GLY A 439 12.67 29.94 -14.59
CA GLY A 439 13.45 31.13 -14.26
C GLY A 439 12.98 32.33 -15.08
N ASP A 440 12.90 33.51 -14.47
CA ASP A 440 12.48 34.74 -15.15
C ASP A 440 13.62 35.50 -15.84
N GLY A 441 14.84 34.93 -15.84
CA GLY A 441 16.04 35.56 -16.38
C GLY A 441 16.69 36.62 -15.47
N THR A 442 15.99 37.09 -14.42
CA THR A 442 16.54 38.03 -13.42
C THR A 442 17.11 37.33 -12.19
N GLY A 443 16.99 36.00 -12.15
CA GLY A 443 17.41 35.16 -11.03
C GLY A 443 16.28 34.87 -10.03
N GLN A 444 15.04 35.21 -10.36
CA GLN A 444 13.87 34.75 -9.62
C GLN A 444 13.29 33.50 -10.28
N ILE A 445 12.66 32.68 -9.45
CA ILE A 445 12.00 31.45 -9.87
C ILE A 445 10.51 31.60 -9.68
N ARG A 446 9.76 31.16 -10.69
CA ARG A 446 8.30 31.07 -10.63
C ARG A 446 7.86 29.63 -10.87
N VAL A 447 6.92 29.18 -10.05
CA VAL A 447 6.17 27.95 -10.30
C VAL A 447 5.00 28.30 -11.21
N SER A 448 4.92 27.64 -12.38
CA SER A 448 3.88 27.90 -13.37
C SER A 448 3.13 26.60 -13.69
N PRO A 449 1.78 26.63 -13.75
CA PRO A 449 1.03 25.48 -14.21
C PRO A 449 1.34 25.23 -15.69
N THR A 450 1.45 23.96 -16.06
CA THR A 450 1.64 23.56 -17.46
C THR A 450 0.27 23.54 -18.13
N ILE A 451 -0.05 24.57 -18.92
CA ILE A 451 -1.39 24.82 -19.52
C ILE A 451 -1.89 23.63 -20.37
N PHE A 452 -0.98 22.77 -20.83
CA PHE A 452 -1.28 21.54 -21.59
C PHE A 452 -1.25 20.24 -20.78
N ALA A 453 -0.87 20.24 -19.49
CA ALA A 453 -0.79 19.00 -18.70
C ALA A 453 -2.15 18.29 -18.62
N ARG A 454 -3.26 19.02 -18.44
CA ARG A 454 -4.60 18.42 -18.30
C ARG A 454 -5.19 17.80 -19.59
N LYS A 455 -4.80 18.29 -20.77
CA LYS A 455 -5.32 17.76 -22.06
C LYS A 455 -4.31 16.88 -22.80
N GLY A 456 -3.01 17.00 -22.50
CA GLY A 456 -1.93 16.28 -23.16
C GLY A 456 -1.39 15.07 -22.41
N SER A 457 -1.49 15.02 -21.07
CA SER A 457 -1.00 13.88 -20.28
C SER A 457 -2.05 12.79 -19.99
N GLY A 458 -3.34 13.10 -20.16
CA GLY A 458 -4.42 12.16 -19.84
C GLY A 458 -4.58 11.84 -18.35
N SER A 459 -3.89 12.55 -17.44
CA SER A 459 -3.95 12.36 -15.98
C SER A 459 -5.28 12.83 -15.39
N TYR A 460 -6.36 12.09 -15.67
CA TYR A 460 -7.63 12.24 -14.97
C TYR A 460 -7.65 11.32 -13.77
N TYR A 461 -7.85 11.90 -12.58
CA TYR A 461 -8.18 11.15 -11.38
C TYR A 461 -9.34 10.19 -11.70
N THR A 462 -9.04 8.89 -11.67
CA THR A 462 -10.06 7.85 -11.87
C THR A 462 -10.78 7.69 -10.55
N HIS A 463 -12.10 7.92 -10.54
CA HIS A 463 -12.90 7.78 -9.33
C HIS A 463 -12.73 6.36 -8.76
N ASP A 464 -12.56 6.25 -7.45
CA ASP A 464 -12.24 4.97 -6.78
C ASP A 464 -13.23 3.85 -7.11
N ASP A 465 -14.54 4.14 -7.16
CA ASP A 465 -15.56 3.18 -7.61
C ASP A 465 -15.30 2.60 -9.01
N LEU A 466 -14.77 3.41 -9.92
CA LEU A 466 -14.38 2.98 -11.26
C LEU A 466 -13.10 2.14 -11.24
N VAL A 467 -12.11 2.50 -10.42
CA VAL A 467 -10.90 1.69 -10.20
C VAL A 467 -11.27 0.31 -9.66
N GLN A 468 -12.10 0.25 -8.63
CA GLN A 468 -12.59 -0.99 -8.02
C GLN A 468 -13.42 -1.82 -9.01
N LEU A 469 -14.21 -1.17 -9.87
CA LEU A 469 -14.93 -1.87 -10.94
C LEU A 469 -13.95 -2.47 -11.96
N LEU A 470 -12.96 -1.70 -12.42
CA LEU A 470 -11.96 -2.16 -13.38
C LEU A 470 -11.16 -3.34 -12.83
N ILE A 471 -10.69 -3.27 -11.59
CA ILE A 471 -9.98 -4.38 -10.93
C ILE A 471 -10.87 -5.62 -10.87
N ARG A 472 -12.13 -5.49 -10.42
CA ARG A 472 -13.04 -6.62 -10.33
C ARG A 472 -13.34 -7.26 -11.69
N GLN A 473 -13.47 -6.47 -12.74
CA GLN A 473 -13.79 -6.98 -14.09
C GLN A 473 -12.57 -7.53 -14.84
N THR A 474 -11.35 -7.06 -14.52
CA THR A 474 -10.13 -7.49 -15.22
C THR A 474 -9.35 -8.55 -14.45
N VAL A 475 -9.14 -8.36 -13.15
CA VAL A 475 -8.34 -9.26 -12.29
C VAL A 475 -9.22 -10.31 -11.61
N GLY A 476 -10.46 -9.96 -11.25
CA GLY A 476 -11.41 -10.87 -10.61
C GLY A 476 -11.56 -12.23 -11.31
N PRO A 477 -11.80 -12.27 -12.64
CA PRO A 477 -11.91 -13.53 -13.38
C PRO A 477 -10.67 -14.42 -13.28
N LEU A 478 -9.47 -13.84 -13.21
CA LEU A 478 -8.22 -14.60 -13.05
C LEU A 478 -8.12 -15.27 -11.68
N LEU A 479 -8.71 -14.66 -10.64
CA LEU A 479 -8.73 -15.21 -9.30
C LEU A 479 -9.79 -16.32 -9.19
N GLU A 480 -10.93 -16.13 -9.85
CA GLU A 480 -12.00 -17.13 -9.95
C GLU A 480 -11.50 -18.38 -10.68
N GLU A 481 -10.80 -18.25 -11.81
CA GLU A 481 -10.21 -19.37 -12.54
C GLU A 481 -9.31 -20.25 -11.65
N ARG A 482 -8.50 -19.61 -10.79
CA ARG A 482 -7.61 -20.30 -9.83
C ARG A 482 -8.39 -21.01 -8.73
N ALA A 483 -9.43 -20.35 -8.21
CA ALA A 483 -10.32 -20.95 -7.22
C ALA A 483 -11.05 -22.18 -7.79
N GLU A 484 -11.60 -22.08 -9.01
CA GLU A 484 -12.23 -23.19 -9.70
C GLU A 484 -11.26 -24.33 -10.01
N ALA A 485 -10.03 -24.02 -10.41
CA ALA A 485 -9.00 -25.02 -10.64
C ALA A 485 -8.69 -25.81 -9.35
N PHE A 486 -8.56 -25.12 -8.22
CA PHE A 486 -8.42 -25.75 -6.92
C PHE A 486 -9.63 -26.62 -6.57
N GLU A 487 -10.86 -26.11 -6.75
CA GLU A 487 -12.10 -26.87 -6.49
C GLU A 487 -12.14 -28.18 -7.27
N ARG A 488 -11.80 -28.15 -8.56
CA ARG A 488 -11.69 -29.37 -9.39
C ARG A 488 -10.70 -30.37 -8.80
N GLN A 489 -9.55 -29.89 -8.29
CA GLN A 489 -8.56 -30.76 -7.66
C GLN A 489 -9.03 -31.31 -6.31
N VAL A 490 -9.72 -30.50 -5.50
CA VAL A 490 -10.34 -30.95 -4.24
C VAL A 490 -11.32 -32.09 -4.50
N GLU A 491 -12.17 -31.98 -5.52
CA GLU A 491 -13.10 -33.05 -5.89
C GLU A 491 -12.38 -34.29 -6.43
N ALA A 492 -11.40 -34.11 -7.32
CA ALA A 492 -10.66 -35.21 -7.93
C ALA A 492 -9.90 -36.02 -6.87
N LEU A 493 -9.12 -35.35 -6.02
CA LEU A 493 -8.37 -35.97 -4.94
C LEU A 493 -9.31 -36.54 -3.86
N GLY A 494 -10.44 -35.90 -3.60
CA GLY A 494 -11.46 -36.39 -2.66
C GLY A 494 -11.98 -37.78 -2.99
N ARG A 495 -12.01 -38.15 -4.29
CA ARG A 495 -12.46 -39.47 -4.78
C ARG A 495 -11.38 -40.56 -4.74
N LEU A 496 -10.12 -40.19 -4.56
CA LEU A 496 -9.01 -41.14 -4.53
C LEU A 496 -8.92 -41.88 -3.18
N ARG A 497 -8.40 -43.11 -3.23
CA ARG A 497 -8.17 -43.96 -2.05
C ARG A 497 -6.74 -43.83 -1.49
N SER A 498 -5.90 -42.99 -2.08
CA SER A 498 -4.54 -42.72 -1.56
C SER A 498 -4.59 -42.11 -0.16
N PRO A 499 -3.51 -42.27 0.64
CA PRO A 499 -3.46 -41.72 1.99
C PRO A 499 -3.81 -40.23 2.03
N LYS A 500 -4.69 -39.83 2.96
CA LYS A 500 -5.12 -38.42 3.12
C LYS A 500 -3.94 -37.43 3.17
N PRO A 501 -2.84 -37.69 3.93
CA PRO A 501 -1.73 -36.75 4.00
C PRO A 501 -1.02 -36.53 2.66
N GLN A 502 -0.96 -37.57 1.81
CA GLN A 502 -0.39 -37.44 0.47
C GLN A 502 -1.28 -36.55 -0.41
N ARG A 503 -2.59 -36.78 -0.40
CA ARG A 503 -3.54 -35.96 -1.16
C ARG A 503 -3.55 -34.50 -0.72
N VAL A 504 -3.42 -34.24 0.59
CA VAL A 504 -3.30 -32.88 1.12
C VAL A 504 -2.02 -32.21 0.63
N ARG A 505 -0.89 -32.94 0.55
CA ARG A 505 0.36 -32.41 -0.02
C ARG A 505 0.22 -32.10 -1.50
N ASP A 506 -0.31 -33.03 -2.30
CA ASP A 506 -0.52 -32.84 -3.74
C ASP A 506 -1.42 -31.62 -4.02
N LEU A 507 -2.36 -31.32 -3.12
CA LEU A 507 -3.24 -30.17 -3.22
C LEU A 507 -2.55 -28.83 -2.91
N GLN A 508 -1.42 -28.81 -2.19
CA GLN A 508 -0.69 -27.58 -1.86
C GLN A 508 -0.14 -26.89 -3.11
N ASP A 509 0.26 -27.66 -4.13
CA ASP A 509 0.75 -27.14 -5.41
C ASP A 509 -0.33 -26.43 -6.24
N HIS A 510 -1.61 -26.62 -5.86
CA HIS A 510 -2.76 -26.02 -6.50
C HIS A 510 -3.45 -24.96 -5.63
N ASP A 511 -2.86 -24.57 -4.49
CA ASP A 511 -3.45 -23.60 -3.56
C ASP A 511 -3.78 -22.27 -4.29
N PRO A 512 -5.04 -21.79 -4.23
CA PRO A 512 -5.45 -20.62 -4.98
C PRO A 512 -4.80 -19.34 -4.45
N ALA A 513 -4.56 -19.24 -3.14
CA ALA A 513 -3.93 -18.08 -2.53
C ALA A 513 -2.46 -17.96 -2.98
N ALA A 514 -1.72 -19.07 -3.00
CA ALA A 514 -0.37 -19.12 -3.55
C ALA A 514 -0.35 -18.82 -5.06
N ALA A 515 -1.31 -19.35 -5.83
CA ALA A 515 -1.40 -19.13 -7.27
C ALA A 515 -1.73 -17.66 -7.66
N ILE A 516 -2.37 -16.88 -6.77
CA ILE A 516 -2.57 -15.44 -6.97
C ILE A 516 -1.22 -14.71 -6.95
N LEU A 517 -0.28 -15.10 -6.09
CA LEU A 517 1.04 -14.47 -5.98
C LEU A 517 1.96 -14.74 -7.19
N GLU A 518 1.56 -15.62 -8.09
CA GLU A 518 2.27 -15.91 -9.35
C GLU A 518 1.74 -15.08 -10.52
N LEU A 519 0.68 -14.27 -10.33
CA LEU A 519 0.21 -13.31 -11.31
C LEU A 519 1.25 -12.22 -11.57
N LYS A 520 1.25 -11.67 -12.79
CA LYS A 520 2.02 -10.48 -13.19
C LYS A 520 1.04 -9.47 -13.74
N ILE A 521 0.77 -8.40 -13.00
CA ILE A 521 -0.22 -7.38 -13.36
C ILE A 521 0.51 -6.06 -13.55
N CYS A 522 0.37 -5.47 -14.74
CA CYS A 522 1.05 -4.23 -15.10
C CYS A 522 0.05 -3.10 -15.36
N ASP A 523 0.32 -1.92 -14.80
CA ASP A 523 -0.28 -0.66 -15.24
C ASP A 523 0.73 0.12 -16.11
N PRO A 524 0.54 0.19 -17.44
CA PRO A 524 1.51 0.78 -18.36
C PRO A 524 1.53 2.32 -18.36
N ALA A 525 0.62 2.97 -17.61
CA ALA A 525 0.56 4.41 -17.44
C ALA A 525 0.10 4.75 -16.02
N MET A 526 0.85 4.25 -15.04
CA MET A 526 0.39 4.13 -13.65
C MET A 526 0.21 5.46 -12.92
N GLY A 527 0.77 6.56 -13.43
CA GLY A 527 0.74 7.86 -12.78
C GLY A 527 1.27 7.76 -11.34
N SER A 528 0.46 8.22 -10.39
CA SER A 528 0.77 8.17 -8.95
C SER A 528 0.67 6.78 -8.32
N GLY A 529 0.37 5.73 -9.09
CA GLY A 529 0.21 4.36 -8.59
C GLY A 529 -1.14 4.10 -7.92
N HIS A 530 -2.15 4.96 -8.12
CA HIS A 530 -3.46 4.83 -7.48
C HIS A 530 -4.13 3.47 -7.78
N PHE A 531 -4.11 3.04 -9.04
CA PHE A 531 -4.63 1.72 -9.43
C PHE A 531 -3.85 0.59 -8.76
N LEU A 532 -2.52 0.69 -8.71
CA LEU A 532 -1.64 -0.31 -8.11
C LEU A 532 -1.87 -0.44 -6.60
N VAL A 533 -2.06 0.66 -5.87
CA VAL A 533 -2.41 0.67 -4.44
C VAL A 533 -3.74 -0.02 -4.20
N SER A 534 -4.78 0.32 -4.96
CA SER A 534 -6.10 -0.31 -4.85
C SER A 534 -6.07 -1.80 -5.25
N LEU A 535 -5.23 -2.17 -6.21
CA LEU A 535 -5.01 -3.56 -6.60
C LEU A 535 -4.35 -4.37 -5.48
N VAL A 536 -3.37 -3.80 -4.78
CA VAL A 536 -2.75 -4.46 -3.60
C VAL A 536 -3.80 -4.77 -2.54
N ASP A 537 -4.72 -3.85 -2.26
CA ASP A 537 -5.81 -4.07 -1.30
C ASP A 537 -6.77 -5.18 -1.74
N TYR A 538 -7.22 -5.11 -2.98
CA TYR A 538 -8.09 -6.13 -3.55
C TYR A 538 -7.45 -7.51 -3.48
N LEU A 539 -6.19 -7.64 -3.89
CA LEU A 539 -5.46 -8.90 -3.87
C LEU A 539 -5.20 -9.40 -2.44
N ALA A 540 -4.91 -8.51 -1.48
CA ALA A 540 -4.69 -8.89 -0.09
C ALA A 540 -5.95 -9.48 0.53
N ASP A 541 -7.09 -8.81 0.35
CA ASP A 541 -8.40 -9.30 0.81
C ASP A 541 -8.72 -10.66 0.17
N GLN A 542 -8.50 -10.79 -1.14
CA GLN A 542 -8.75 -12.05 -1.87
C GLN A 542 -7.81 -13.17 -1.40
N ILE A 543 -6.52 -12.92 -1.20
CA ILE A 543 -5.58 -13.94 -0.71
C ILE A 543 -6.00 -14.42 0.68
N LEU A 544 -6.26 -13.51 1.62
CA LEU A 544 -6.67 -13.87 3.00
C LEU A 544 -7.99 -14.64 3.00
N GLU A 545 -8.97 -14.21 2.22
CA GLU A 545 -10.25 -14.90 2.07
C GLU A 545 -10.04 -16.31 1.48
N ARG A 546 -9.26 -16.45 0.40
CA ARG A 546 -8.99 -17.74 -0.25
C ARG A 546 -8.23 -18.70 0.66
N MET A 547 -7.32 -18.22 1.52
CA MET A 547 -6.67 -19.06 2.54
C MET A 547 -7.69 -19.71 3.47
N ALA A 548 -8.66 -18.93 3.96
CA ALA A 548 -9.73 -19.44 4.83
C ALA A 548 -10.72 -20.34 4.06
N ASP A 549 -11.07 -19.95 2.83
CA ASP A 549 -11.97 -20.68 1.95
C ASP A 549 -11.41 -22.07 1.58
N SER A 550 -10.11 -22.15 1.27
CA SER A 550 -9.45 -23.42 0.95
C SER A 550 -9.51 -24.40 2.12
N THR A 551 -9.21 -23.94 3.34
CA THR A 551 -9.32 -24.76 4.55
C THR A 551 -10.73 -25.31 4.74
N ALA A 552 -11.76 -24.48 4.55
CA ALA A 552 -13.15 -24.92 4.66
C ALA A 552 -13.55 -25.93 3.56
N ARG A 553 -13.06 -25.77 2.33
CA ARG A 553 -13.48 -26.60 1.18
C ARG A 553 -12.95 -28.04 1.23
N VAL A 554 -11.78 -28.28 1.83
CA VAL A 554 -11.15 -29.62 1.91
C VAL A 554 -11.74 -30.44 3.05
N HIS A 555 -13.05 -30.69 2.98
CA HIS A 555 -13.84 -31.39 3.98
C HIS A 555 -13.45 -32.87 4.20
N TRP A 556 -12.75 -33.48 3.24
CA TRP A 556 -12.31 -34.88 3.32
C TRP A 556 -10.95 -35.05 4.03
N ALA A 557 -10.27 -33.96 4.40
CA ALA A 557 -9.06 -33.99 5.22
C ALA A 557 -9.31 -34.68 6.58
N ASP A 558 -8.26 -34.86 7.38
CA ASP A 558 -8.45 -35.31 8.76
C ASP A 558 -9.01 -34.15 9.58
N ALA A 559 -9.93 -34.45 10.50
CA ALA A 559 -10.44 -33.43 11.42
C ALA A 559 -9.34 -32.96 12.38
N ALA A 560 -8.36 -33.81 12.70
CA ALA A 560 -7.20 -33.45 13.53
C ALA A 560 -6.10 -32.70 12.74
N GLU A 561 -6.09 -32.85 11.41
CA GLU A 561 -5.12 -32.21 10.51
C GLU A 561 -5.86 -31.67 9.27
N PRO A 562 -6.55 -30.53 9.41
CA PRO A 562 -7.26 -29.92 8.29
C PRO A 562 -6.27 -29.40 7.24
N TYR A 563 -6.76 -29.15 6.02
CA TYR A 563 -5.96 -28.47 5.02
C TYR A 563 -5.66 -27.04 5.46
N VAL A 564 -4.39 -26.66 5.41
CA VAL A 564 -3.94 -25.29 5.65
C VAL A 564 -3.18 -24.83 4.42
N SER A 565 -3.54 -23.63 3.90
CA SER A 565 -2.82 -23.04 2.78
C SER A 565 -1.32 -22.96 3.09
N PRO A 566 -0.43 -23.31 2.15
CA PRO A 566 1.02 -23.19 2.33
C PRO A 566 1.44 -21.74 2.65
N LEU A 567 0.64 -20.74 2.28
CA LEU A 567 0.93 -19.34 2.61
C LEU A 567 0.86 -19.04 4.10
N ALA A 568 0.02 -19.74 4.89
CA ALA A 568 -0.04 -19.50 6.34
C ALA A 568 1.31 -19.76 7.01
N ARG A 569 2.00 -20.84 6.60
CA ARG A 569 3.36 -21.16 7.06
C ARG A 569 4.37 -20.10 6.59
N ARG A 570 4.31 -19.71 5.31
CA ARG A 570 5.21 -18.68 4.76
C ARG A 570 5.06 -17.33 5.47
N ILE A 571 3.83 -16.92 5.80
CA ILE A 571 3.54 -15.69 6.55
C ILE A 571 4.13 -15.78 7.96
N ALA A 572 3.94 -16.90 8.66
CA ALA A 572 4.52 -17.12 9.97
C ALA A 572 6.06 -17.07 9.95
N ASP A 573 6.70 -17.72 8.96
CA ASP A 573 8.15 -17.73 8.82
C ASP A 573 8.73 -16.32 8.56
N ILE A 574 8.08 -15.52 7.70
CA ILE A 574 8.48 -14.13 7.45
C ILE A 574 8.37 -13.31 8.74
N ARG A 575 7.26 -13.45 9.49
CA ARG A 575 7.07 -12.76 10.77
C ARG A 575 8.16 -13.11 11.78
N GLU A 576 8.46 -14.40 11.95
CA GLU A 576 9.50 -14.88 12.87
C GLU A 576 10.87 -14.32 12.50
N ARG A 577 11.20 -14.26 11.20
CA ARG A 577 12.45 -13.64 10.73
C ARG A 577 12.52 -12.14 11.04
N ILE A 578 11.45 -11.39 10.81
CA ILE A 578 11.38 -9.95 11.14
C ILE A 578 11.61 -9.75 12.65
N LEU A 579 10.90 -10.50 13.48
CA LEU A 579 11.00 -10.42 14.94
C LEU A 579 12.40 -10.80 15.44
N ALA A 580 12.96 -11.90 14.91
CA ALA A 580 14.30 -12.35 15.29
C ALA A 580 15.38 -11.34 14.88
N SER A 581 15.29 -10.77 13.67
CA SER A 581 16.20 -9.71 13.19
C SER A 581 16.10 -8.47 14.08
N SER A 582 14.87 -8.04 14.39
CA SER A 582 14.61 -6.88 15.25
C SER A 582 15.17 -7.05 16.66
N GLN A 583 14.97 -8.24 17.25
CA GLN A 583 15.51 -8.56 18.58
C GLN A 583 17.05 -8.58 18.57
N ALA A 584 17.66 -9.18 17.55
CA ALA A 584 19.11 -9.24 17.42
C ALA A 584 19.76 -7.85 17.29
N GLN A 585 19.07 -6.91 16.65
CA GLN A 585 19.55 -5.54 16.39
C GLN A 585 19.09 -4.51 17.44
N GLY A 586 18.26 -4.91 18.41
CA GLY A 586 17.74 -4.01 19.45
C GLY A 586 16.69 -3.00 18.95
N TRP A 587 16.02 -3.31 17.83
CA TRP A 587 14.97 -2.47 17.25
C TRP A 587 13.65 -2.61 18.01
N THR A 588 12.91 -1.51 18.09
CA THR A 588 11.59 -1.47 18.73
C THR A 588 10.53 -1.77 17.68
N VAL A 589 9.92 -2.94 17.80
CA VAL A 589 8.85 -3.41 16.93
C VAL A 589 7.70 -3.86 17.81
N ASP A 590 6.51 -3.29 17.60
CA ASP A 590 5.29 -3.81 18.21
C ASP A 590 4.88 -5.08 17.46
N PRO A 591 4.94 -6.26 18.08
CA PRO A 591 4.50 -7.48 17.43
C PRO A 591 3.07 -7.33 16.93
N ALA A 592 2.16 -6.62 17.62
CA ALA A 592 0.76 -6.47 17.21
C ALA A 592 0.57 -5.85 15.82
N GLN A 593 1.56 -5.11 15.31
CA GLN A 593 1.53 -4.52 13.97
C GLN A 593 2.01 -5.48 12.86
N LEU A 594 2.57 -6.65 13.21
CA LEU A 594 2.99 -7.69 12.27
C LEU A 594 1.90 -8.76 12.04
N ASP A 595 0.73 -8.32 11.57
CA ASP A 595 -0.39 -9.18 11.19
C ASP A 595 -0.20 -9.85 9.82
N ASP A 596 -1.11 -10.78 9.48
CA ASP A 596 -1.08 -11.49 8.20
C ASP A 596 -1.22 -10.54 6.99
N ARG A 597 -2.05 -9.48 7.11
CA ARG A 597 -2.33 -8.53 6.01
C ARG A 597 -1.10 -7.73 5.59
N HIS A 598 -0.29 -7.20 6.52
CA HIS A 598 0.91 -6.44 6.15
C HIS A 598 1.92 -7.32 5.41
N ILE A 599 2.09 -8.57 5.87
CA ILE A 599 3.00 -9.53 5.23
C ILE A 599 2.49 -9.92 3.84
N VAL A 600 1.19 -10.19 3.69
CA VAL A 600 0.58 -10.50 2.38
C VAL A 600 0.73 -9.32 1.41
N ARG A 601 0.47 -8.07 1.84
CA ARG A 601 0.70 -6.87 1.01
C ARG A 601 2.13 -6.75 0.53
N ARG A 602 3.10 -6.99 1.42
CA ARG A 602 4.53 -7.01 1.06
C ARG A 602 4.82 -8.04 -0.03
N MET A 603 4.27 -9.24 0.11
CA MET A 603 4.44 -10.31 -0.88
C MET A 603 3.81 -9.96 -2.23
N ILE A 604 2.63 -9.34 -2.23
CA ILE A 604 1.94 -8.88 -3.45
C ILE A 604 2.80 -7.82 -4.15
N LEU A 605 3.27 -6.80 -3.40
CA LEU A 605 4.09 -5.73 -3.94
C LEU A 605 5.34 -6.25 -4.65
N LYS A 606 6.03 -7.23 -4.04
CA LYS A 606 7.29 -7.80 -4.55
C LYS A 606 7.13 -8.85 -5.65
N ARG A 607 5.93 -9.38 -5.91
CA ARG A 607 5.75 -10.50 -6.85
C ARG A 607 4.75 -10.24 -7.97
N VAL A 608 3.76 -9.40 -7.72
CA VAL A 608 2.58 -9.26 -8.59
C VAL A 608 2.49 -7.91 -9.30
N ILE A 609 2.90 -6.84 -8.63
CA ILE A 609 2.64 -5.45 -9.05
C ILE A 609 3.74 -4.94 -9.96
N PHE A 610 3.40 -4.57 -11.19
CA PHE A 610 4.31 -3.94 -12.16
C PHE A 610 3.70 -2.63 -12.67
N GLY A 611 4.55 -1.69 -13.08
CA GLY A 611 4.08 -0.41 -13.57
C GLY A 611 5.10 0.33 -14.43
N VAL A 612 4.58 1.11 -15.37
CA VAL A 612 5.36 2.01 -16.22
C VAL A 612 4.75 3.39 -16.21
N ASP A 613 5.59 4.42 -16.20
CA ASP A 613 5.16 5.77 -16.52
C ASP A 613 6.25 6.53 -17.28
N LYS A 614 5.86 7.38 -18.25
CA LYS A 614 6.82 8.20 -19.01
C LYS A 614 7.49 9.24 -18.12
N ASN A 615 6.81 9.74 -17.10
CA ASN A 615 7.34 10.74 -16.18
C ASN A 615 8.09 10.04 -15.02
N PRO A 616 9.43 10.19 -14.90
CA PRO A 616 10.19 9.57 -13.82
C PRO A 616 9.70 9.99 -12.42
N MET A 617 9.12 11.19 -12.29
CA MET A 617 8.58 11.65 -11.02
C MET A 617 7.27 10.94 -10.65
N ALA A 618 6.47 10.54 -11.63
CA ALA A 618 5.27 9.72 -11.38
C ALA A 618 5.67 8.32 -10.87
N VAL A 619 6.74 7.75 -11.42
CA VAL A 619 7.33 6.50 -10.93
C VAL A 619 7.76 6.61 -9.46
N GLU A 620 8.48 7.67 -9.09
CA GLU A 620 8.87 7.89 -7.69
C GLU A 620 7.65 8.09 -6.78
N LEU A 621 6.62 8.78 -7.28
CA LEU A 621 5.37 8.96 -6.55
C LEU A 621 4.64 7.62 -6.32
N ALA A 622 4.57 6.76 -7.33
CA ALA A 622 4.00 5.43 -7.22
C ALA A 622 4.77 4.57 -6.20
N LYS A 623 6.11 4.64 -6.19
CA LYS A 623 6.94 3.96 -5.17
C LYS A 623 6.61 4.42 -3.76
N VAL A 624 6.55 5.75 -3.54
CA VAL A 624 6.22 6.33 -2.23
C VAL A 624 4.83 5.90 -1.77
N ALA A 625 3.83 5.96 -2.66
CA ALA A 625 2.48 5.51 -2.35
C ALA A 625 2.45 4.03 -1.94
N LEU A 626 3.07 3.15 -2.72
CA LEU A 626 3.14 1.72 -2.41
C LEU A 626 3.89 1.43 -1.11
N TRP A 627 5.00 2.14 -0.83
CA TRP A 627 5.73 1.99 0.43
C TRP A 627 4.90 2.42 1.65
N LEU A 628 4.20 3.56 1.57
CA LEU A 628 3.31 4.00 2.65
C LEU A 628 2.17 3.02 2.90
N HIS A 629 1.70 2.38 1.83
CA HIS A 629 0.58 1.46 1.89
C HIS A 629 0.96 0.05 2.37
N THR A 630 2.18 -0.38 2.09
CA THR A 630 2.68 -1.74 2.38
C THR A 630 3.74 -1.79 3.49
N PHE A 631 3.94 -0.67 4.19
CA PHE A 631 4.92 -0.55 5.25
C PHE A 631 4.73 -1.66 6.29
N THR A 632 5.82 -2.37 6.58
CA THR A 632 5.85 -3.45 7.57
C THR A 632 6.85 -3.09 8.65
N VAL A 633 6.40 -2.99 9.90
CA VAL A 633 7.25 -2.55 11.03
C VAL A 633 8.38 -3.52 11.27
N GLY A 634 9.61 -3.02 11.43
CA GLY A 634 10.79 -3.87 11.63
C GLY A 634 11.36 -4.49 10.35
N ALA A 635 10.76 -4.24 9.18
CA ALA A 635 11.29 -4.65 7.88
C ALA A 635 11.59 -3.42 7.02
N PRO A 636 12.65 -3.45 6.19
CA PRO A 636 12.99 -2.32 5.33
C PRO A 636 11.95 -2.15 4.21
N LEU A 637 11.96 -0.97 3.57
CA LEU A 637 11.16 -0.74 2.38
C LEU A 637 11.63 -1.67 1.25
N SER A 638 10.68 -2.35 0.61
CA SER A 638 10.95 -3.25 -0.52
C SER A 638 11.62 -2.50 -1.67
N PHE A 639 12.59 -3.13 -2.33
CA PHE A 639 13.18 -2.57 -3.54
C PHE A 639 12.22 -2.70 -4.73
N LEU A 640 11.87 -1.60 -5.42
CA LEU A 640 10.82 -1.57 -6.45
C LEU A 640 11.29 -1.21 -7.88
N ASP A 641 12.57 -0.90 -8.11
CA ASP A 641 13.02 -0.39 -9.42
C ASP A 641 12.93 -1.43 -10.55
N HIS A 642 12.87 -2.71 -10.20
CA HIS A 642 12.66 -3.82 -11.14
C HIS A 642 11.16 -4.10 -11.41
N HIS A 643 10.26 -3.46 -10.66
CA HIS A 643 8.80 -3.57 -10.81
C HIS A 643 8.18 -2.31 -11.42
N LEU A 644 8.75 -1.14 -11.12
CA LEU A 644 8.25 0.16 -11.56
C LEU A 644 9.32 0.86 -12.41
N ARG A 645 9.03 1.09 -13.70
CA ARG A 645 10.01 1.61 -14.67
C ARG A 645 9.56 2.94 -15.26
N ALA A 646 10.53 3.83 -15.49
CA ALA A 646 10.30 5.05 -16.25
C ALA A 646 10.52 4.78 -17.74
N GLY A 647 9.58 5.19 -18.58
CA GLY A 647 9.68 5.07 -20.04
C GLY A 647 8.33 5.18 -20.75
N ASP A 648 8.37 5.37 -22.06
CA ASP A 648 7.21 5.44 -22.93
C ASP A 648 6.73 4.03 -23.28
N ALA A 649 5.65 3.61 -22.63
CA ALA A 649 5.04 2.29 -22.79
C ALA A 649 4.59 1.97 -24.23
N LEU A 650 4.41 2.98 -25.09
CA LEU A 650 3.96 2.80 -26.47
C LEU A 650 5.10 2.50 -27.44
N TYR A 651 6.32 2.95 -27.12
CA TYR A 651 7.42 3.00 -28.08
C TYR A 651 8.66 2.29 -27.54
N GLY A 652 8.91 1.11 -28.11
CA GLY A 652 10.09 0.31 -27.86
C GLY A 652 10.12 -0.88 -28.79
N GLU A 653 11.31 -1.40 -29.05
CA GLU A 653 11.48 -2.50 -30.00
C GLU A 653 11.27 -3.85 -29.33
N ARG A 654 10.82 -4.82 -30.14
CA ARG A 654 10.89 -6.23 -29.79
C ARG A 654 12.25 -6.80 -30.18
N ILE A 655 12.82 -7.58 -29.27
CA ILE A 655 14.15 -8.17 -29.44
C ILE A 655 14.18 -9.06 -30.69
N ASP A 656 13.25 -10.00 -30.80
CA ASP A 656 13.15 -10.96 -31.92
C ASP A 656 13.13 -10.26 -33.29
N GLN A 657 12.35 -9.20 -33.42
CA GLN A 657 12.24 -8.43 -34.67
C GLN A 657 13.57 -7.75 -35.06
N VAL A 658 14.22 -7.07 -34.11
CA VAL A 658 15.51 -6.40 -34.38
C VAL A 658 16.58 -7.42 -34.73
N LEU A 659 16.56 -8.58 -34.08
CA LEU A 659 17.51 -9.67 -34.36
C LEU A 659 17.35 -10.24 -35.76
N ASP A 660 16.11 -10.44 -36.24
CA ASP A 660 15.88 -10.94 -37.59
C ASP A 660 16.26 -9.90 -38.67
N GLU A 661 15.99 -8.62 -38.42
CA GLU A 661 16.46 -7.54 -39.29
C GLU A 661 17.99 -7.51 -39.37
N LEU A 662 18.70 -7.58 -38.24
CA LEU A 662 20.17 -7.63 -38.19
C LEU A 662 20.75 -8.83 -38.94
N ARG A 663 20.14 -10.01 -38.80
CA ARG A 663 20.54 -11.22 -39.55
C ARG A 663 20.41 -11.02 -41.06
N ALA A 664 19.33 -10.39 -41.51
CA ALA A 664 19.13 -10.07 -42.92
C ALA A 664 20.19 -9.10 -43.46
N PHE A 665 20.76 -8.25 -42.60
CA PHE A 665 21.86 -7.34 -42.95
C PHE A 665 23.25 -7.98 -42.93
N GLY A 666 23.37 -9.27 -42.61
CA GLY A 666 24.65 -9.98 -42.58
C GLY A 666 25.52 -9.66 -41.36
N ALA A 667 24.94 -9.06 -40.31
CA ALA A 667 25.62 -8.91 -39.02
C ALA A 667 25.82 -10.29 -38.37
N LEU A 668 27.04 -10.59 -37.92
CA LEU A 668 27.37 -11.85 -37.25
C LEU A 668 26.90 -11.80 -35.80
N PHE A 669 25.64 -12.14 -35.59
CA PHE A 669 25.10 -12.23 -34.24
C PHE A 669 25.69 -13.44 -33.49
N GLN A 670 26.38 -13.19 -32.39
CA GLN A 670 26.88 -14.24 -31.51
C GLN A 670 25.73 -14.74 -30.62
N LYS A 671 25.68 -16.05 -30.34
CA LYS A 671 24.75 -16.68 -29.36
C LYS A 671 24.74 -16.01 -27.96
N ASN A 672 25.66 -15.09 -27.71
CA ASN A 672 25.93 -14.45 -26.43
C ASN A 672 24.82 -13.50 -25.95
N GLU A 673 24.12 -12.77 -26.82
CA GLU A 673 23.11 -11.79 -26.37
C GLU A 673 21.80 -12.44 -25.90
N LEU A 674 21.33 -13.50 -26.57
CA LEU A 674 20.22 -14.31 -26.05
C LEU A 674 20.59 -15.00 -24.73
N ALA A 675 21.86 -15.41 -24.58
CA ALA A 675 22.36 -15.93 -23.32
C ALA A 675 22.40 -14.86 -22.22
N ARG A 676 22.73 -13.60 -22.52
CA ARG A 676 22.68 -12.47 -21.56
C ARG A 676 21.26 -12.25 -21.03
N ILE A 677 20.25 -12.29 -21.90
CA ILE A 677 18.85 -12.17 -21.48
C ILE A 677 18.46 -13.34 -20.57
N ALA A 678 18.81 -14.58 -20.94
CA ALA A 678 18.52 -15.75 -20.11
C ALA A 678 19.15 -15.64 -18.72
N VAL A 679 20.41 -15.17 -18.64
CA VAL A 679 21.13 -14.92 -17.37
C VAL A 679 20.47 -13.78 -16.58
N ALA A 680 20.09 -12.69 -17.24
CA ALA A 680 19.37 -11.58 -16.62
C ALA A 680 18.01 -12.02 -16.06
N THR A 681 17.23 -12.81 -16.81
CA THR A 681 15.95 -13.40 -16.37
C THR A 681 16.15 -14.31 -15.15
N ALA A 682 17.15 -15.19 -15.18
CA ALA A 682 17.46 -16.05 -14.05
C ALA A 682 17.85 -15.25 -12.81
N SER A 683 18.67 -14.21 -12.96
CA SER A 683 19.11 -13.33 -11.87
C SER A 683 17.96 -12.47 -11.33
N MET A 684 17.05 -11.99 -12.18
CA MET A 684 15.87 -11.25 -11.75
C MET A 684 14.87 -12.15 -10.99
N ASN A 685 14.74 -13.43 -11.36
CA ASN A 685 13.95 -14.38 -10.57
C ASN A 685 14.54 -14.56 -9.16
N GLN A 686 15.87 -14.52 -9.01
CA GLN A 686 16.48 -14.53 -7.67
C GLN A 686 16.09 -13.29 -6.85
N ILE A 687 16.04 -12.10 -7.46
CA ILE A 687 15.58 -10.86 -6.80
C ILE A 687 14.11 -10.99 -6.35
N ALA A 688 13.26 -11.63 -7.16
CA ALA A 688 11.84 -11.83 -6.85
C ALA A 688 11.60 -12.85 -5.71
N ASP A 689 12.55 -13.76 -5.48
CA ASP A 689 12.49 -14.73 -4.38
C ASP A 689 13.01 -14.17 -3.05
N LEU A 690 13.81 -13.08 -3.07
CA LEU A 690 14.22 -12.36 -1.87
C LEU A 690 13.01 -11.71 -1.18
N THR A 691 12.91 -11.93 0.12
CA THR A 691 11.81 -11.41 0.95
C THR A 691 12.01 -9.96 1.39
N ASP A 692 13.22 -9.43 1.18
CA ASP A 692 13.71 -8.14 1.66
C ASP A 692 13.45 -7.95 3.17
N VAL A 693 13.56 -9.00 3.98
CA VAL A 693 13.17 -8.95 5.40
C VAL A 693 14.16 -8.15 6.24
N ASP A 694 15.41 -8.05 5.79
CA ASP A 694 16.43 -7.20 6.37
C ASP A 694 17.09 -6.31 5.31
N ILE A 695 17.83 -5.30 5.77
CA ILE A 695 18.45 -4.31 4.89
C ILE A 695 19.54 -4.91 4.00
N ALA A 696 20.16 -6.03 4.40
CA ALA A 696 21.16 -6.70 3.60
C ALA A 696 20.50 -7.35 2.37
N GLU A 697 19.33 -7.98 2.53
CA GLU A 697 18.53 -8.48 1.41
C GLU A 697 18.13 -7.34 0.44
N VAL A 698 17.75 -6.17 0.95
CA VAL A 698 17.43 -4.99 0.10
C VAL A 698 18.65 -4.50 -0.67
N HIS A 699 19.82 -4.40 -0.01
CA HIS A 699 21.06 -4.03 -0.67
C HIS A 699 21.49 -5.07 -1.71
N GLN A 700 21.30 -6.36 -1.42
CA GLN A 700 21.54 -7.44 -2.38
C GLN A 700 20.61 -7.32 -3.59
N SER A 701 19.31 -7.13 -3.38
CA SER A 701 18.32 -6.88 -4.43
C SER A 701 18.74 -5.72 -5.35
N ARG A 702 19.18 -4.59 -4.76
CA ARG A 702 19.69 -3.44 -5.52
C ARG A 702 20.96 -3.75 -6.28
N HIS A 703 21.94 -4.39 -5.64
CA HIS A 703 23.23 -4.69 -6.26
C HIS A 703 23.08 -5.66 -7.45
N LEU A 704 22.28 -6.73 -7.26
CA LEU A 704 21.96 -7.66 -8.35
C LEU A 704 21.25 -6.92 -9.50
N PHE A 705 20.34 -6.01 -9.19
CA PHE A 705 19.66 -5.23 -10.22
C PHE A 705 20.61 -4.28 -10.98
N GLU A 706 21.51 -3.58 -10.29
CA GLU A 706 22.52 -2.73 -10.93
C GLU A 706 23.42 -3.53 -11.88
N GLN A 707 23.80 -4.75 -11.49
CA GLN A 707 24.54 -5.67 -12.35
C GLN A 707 23.73 -6.06 -13.58
N ILE A 708 22.46 -6.43 -13.40
CA ILE A 708 21.56 -6.83 -14.51
C ILE A 708 21.33 -5.66 -15.47
N ASP A 709 21.08 -4.45 -14.96
CA ASP A 709 20.87 -3.27 -15.82
C ASP A 709 22.15 -2.93 -16.60
N ALA A 710 23.33 -3.11 -16.00
CA ALA A 710 24.61 -2.95 -16.71
C ALA A 710 24.83 -4.03 -17.79
N GLU A 711 24.47 -5.29 -17.51
CA GLU A 711 24.56 -6.39 -18.48
C GLU A 711 23.59 -6.22 -19.66
N LEU A 712 22.39 -5.69 -19.41
CA LEU A 712 21.37 -5.42 -20.42
C LEU A 712 21.55 -4.07 -21.14
N ALA A 713 22.41 -3.19 -20.64
CA ALA A 713 22.62 -1.86 -21.22
C ALA A 713 23.03 -1.88 -22.71
N PRO A 714 23.93 -2.76 -23.18
CA PRO A 714 24.27 -2.86 -24.60
C PRO A 714 23.05 -3.19 -25.48
N LEU A 715 22.22 -4.13 -25.03
CA LEU A 715 21.01 -4.52 -25.74
C LEU A 715 19.98 -3.39 -25.74
N ARG A 716 19.80 -2.70 -24.60
CA ARG A 716 18.92 -1.51 -24.53
C ARG A 716 19.34 -0.45 -25.54
N LYS A 717 20.63 -0.08 -25.59
CA LYS A 717 21.15 0.89 -26.58
C LYS A 717 20.88 0.45 -28.03
N LEU A 718 21.02 -0.85 -28.32
CA LEU A 718 20.73 -1.39 -29.64
C LEU A 718 19.25 -1.21 -30.01
N LEU A 719 18.33 -1.55 -29.10
CA LEU A 719 16.89 -1.40 -29.31
C LEU A 719 16.49 0.08 -29.42
N ASP A 720 17.03 0.95 -28.56
CA ASP A 720 16.78 2.40 -28.61
C ASP A 720 17.24 3.00 -29.94
N PHE A 721 18.42 2.59 -30.42
CA PHE A 721 18.94 2.99 -31.72
C PHE A 721 18.03 2.54 -32.86
N TRP A 722 17.52 1.31 -32.81
CA TRP A 722 16.61 0.78 -33.83
C TRP A 722 15.25 1.48 -33.80
N GLN A 723 14.72 1.80 -32.62
CA GLN A 723 13.49 2.58 -32.48
C GLN A 723 13.67 3.98 -33.06
N ALA A 724 14.78 4.65 -32.73
CA ALA A 724 15.13 5.95 -33.28
C ALA A 724 15.24 5.91 -34.82
N ARG A 725 15.78 4.81 -35.37
CA ARG A 725 15.84 4.57 -36.82
C ARG A 725 14.47 4.58 -37.48
N ARG A 726 13.45 4.00 -36.84
CA ARG A 726 12.09 3.97 -37.40
C ARG A 726 11.42 5.34 -37.39
N TRP A 727 11.82 6.21 -36.47
CA TRP A 727 11.24 7.55 -36.30
C TRP A 727 11.87 8.61 -37.21
N LEU A 728 13.14 8.42 -37.58
CA LEU A 728 13.83 9.35 -38.44
C LEU A 728 13.52 9.09 -39.92
N PRO A 729 13.12 10.13 -40.70
CA PRO A 729 12.80 9.98 -42.11
C PRO A 729 13.96 9.39 -42.93
N ALA A 730 13.65 8.59 -43.96
CA ALA A 730 14.66 7.97 -44.83
C ALA A 730 15.52 8.98 -45.65
N ASP A 731 15.08 10.23 -45.72
CA ASP A 731 15.78 11.37 -46.32
C ASP A 731 16.52 12.26 -45.33
N HIS A 732 16.48 11.93 -44.03
CA HIS A 732 17.23 12.66 -43.02
C HIS A 732 18.75 12.60 -43.30
N PRO A 733 19.45 13.73 -43.53
CA PRO A 733 20.81 13.74 -44.10
C PRO A 733 21.86 13.05 -43.22
N VAL A 734 21.81 13.32 -41.91
CA VAL A 734 22.68 12.69 -40.90
C VAL A 734 22.42 11.19 -40.83
N TRP A 735 21.15 10.81 -40.99
CA TRP A 735 20.71 9.43 -40.88
C TRP A 735 21.20 8.61 -42.07
N ARG A 736 20.91 9.08 -43.29
CA ARG A 736 21.29 8.41 -44.53
C ARG A 736 22.80 8.21 -44.63
N ARG A 737 23.58 9.26 -44.35
CA ARG A 737 25.05 9.20 -44.43
C ARG A 737 25.64 8.35 -43.33
N GLY A 738 25.27 8.59 -42.07
CA GLY A 738 25.80 7.82 -40.94
C GLY A 738 25.44 6.33 -41.02
N TRP A 739 24.22 6.01 -41.47
CA TRP A 739 23.76 4.63 -41.58
C TRP A 739 24.50 3.88 -42.68
N ALA A 740 24.70 4.50 -43.85
CA ALA A 740 25.47 3.89 -44.94
C ALA A 740 26.90 3.54 -44.49
N GLU A 741 27.52 4.42 -43.71
CA GLU A 741 28.86 4.19 -43.16
C GLU A 741 28.87 3.11 -42.07
N LEU A 742 27.91 3.12 -41.14
CA LEU A 742 27.78 2.11 -40.09
C LEU A 742 27.49 0.71 -40.67
N ALA A 743 26.56 0.63 -41.61
CA ALA A 743 26.18 -0.61 -42.28
C ALA A 743 27.28 -1.16 -43.23
N SER A 744 28.31 -0.37 -43.53
CA SER A 744 29.45 -0.83 -44.34
C SER A 744 30.33 -1.86 -43.62
N GLY A 745 30.21 -1.99 -42.29
CA GLY A 745 31.02 -2.90 -41.47
C GLY A 745 32.49 -2.50 -41.34
N ARG A 746 32.92 -1.37 -41.92
CA ARG A 746 34.32 -0.91 -41.94
C ARG A 746 34.84 -0.47 -40.56
N PHE A 747 33.95 -0.18 -39.63
CA PHE A 747 34.27 0.34 -38.29
C PHE A 747 34.03 -0.67 -37.16
N GLY A 748 33.82 -1.95 -37.50
CA GLY A 748 33.52 -3.02 -36.54
C GLY A 748 32.10 -3.57 -36.70
N ASP A 749 31.74 -4.47 -35.79
CA ASP A 749 30.37 -4.98 -35.71
C ASP A 749 29.40 -3.86 -35.29
N VAL A 750 28.21 -3.82 -35.90
CA VAL A 750 27.22 -2.76 -35.67
C VAL A 750 26.80 -2.68 -34.20
N ILE A 751 26.70 -3.81 -33.51
CA ILE A 751 26.30 -3.87 -32.11
C ILE A 751 27.40 -3.28 -31.22
N GLU A 752 28.65 -3.64 -31.46
CA GLU A 752 29.81 -3.11 -30.72
C GLU A 752 29.95 -1.60 -30.90
N VAL A 753 29.73 -1.11 -32.12
CA VAL A 753 29.78 0.33 -32.42
C VAL A 753 28.65 1.11 -31.74
N ILE A 754 27.43 0.57 -31.75
CA ILE A 754 26.28 1.20 -31.07
C ILE A 754 26.51 1.21 -29.55
N ASP A 755 26.97 0.11 -28.98
CA ASP A 755 27.22 0.02 -27.53
C ASP A 755 28.33 0.98 -27.07
N ALA A 756 29.45 1.03 -27.82
CA ALA A 756 30.55 1.95 -27.55
C ALA A 756 30.15 3.43 -27.71
N GLY A 757 29.07 3.72 -28.44
CA GLY A 757 28.59 5.07 -28.72
C GLY A 757 29.61 5.94 -29.47
N SER A 758 30.67 5.33 -30.01
CA SER A 758 31.80 6.00 -30.63
C SER A 758 32.54 5.06 -31.58
N VAL A 759 33.30 5.65 -32.51
CA VAL A 759 34.14 4.94 -33.46
C VAL A 759 35.54 5.55 -33.47
N VAL A 760 36.56 4.69 -33.39
CA VAL A 760 37.98 5.09 -33.51
C VAL A 760 38.38 4.98 -34.97
N ALA A 761 38.91 6.07 -35.54
CA ALA A 761 39.36 6.13 -36.93
C ALA A 761 40.82 6.56 -37.00
N GLY A 762 41.56 6.01 -37.97
CA GLY A 762 42.84 6.58 -38.40
C GLY A 762 42.65 7.84 -39.24
N ASP A 763 43.73 8.61 -39.47
CA ASP A 763 43.70 9.95 -40.10
C ASP A 763 42.93 10.05 -41.43
N SER A 764 42.79 8.96 -42.19
CA SER A 764 42.10 8.92 -43.49
C SER A 764 40.59 8.63 -43.44
N ALA A 765 40.01 8.33 -42.26
CA ALA A 765 38.59 7.96 -42.10
C ALA A 765 37.82 8.89 -41.12
N SER A 766 38.33 10.11 -40.91
CA SER A 766 37.82 11.05 -39.91
C SER A 766 36.41 11.58 -40.22
N ASP A 767 36.05 11.74 -41.50
CA ASP A 767 34.75 12.30 -41.92
C ASP A 767 33.63 11.25 -41.84
N GLU A 768 33.89 10.02 -42.29
CA GLU A 768 32.98 8.88 -42.15
C GLU A 768 32.71 8.55 -40.68
N ALA A 769 33.76 8.53 -39.85
CA ALA A 769 33.61 8.36 -38.40
C ALA A 769 32.83 9.53 -37.76
N GLY A 770 32.97 10.74 -38.31
CA GLY A 770 32.16 11.90 -37.92
C GLY A 770 30.67 11.71 -38.20
N ALA A 771 30.33 11.17 -39.37
CA ALA A 771 28.94 10.88 -39.75
C ALA A 771 28.31 9.81 -38.83
N ILE A 772 29.04 8.77 -38.48
CA ILE A 772 28.58 7.74 -37.53
C ILE A 772 28.37 8.34 -36.14
N ARG A 773 29.30 9.16 -35.64
CA ARG A 773 29.14 9.84 -34.32
C ARG A 773 27.92 10.76 -34.29
N ALA A 774 27.67 11.50 -35.37
CA ALA A 774 26.51 12.38 -35.47
C ALA A 774 25.19 11.58 -35.46
N LEU A 775 25.16 10.45 -36.17
CA LEU A 775 24.05 9.49 -36.18
C LEU A 775 23.78 8.94 -34.77
N LEU A 776 24.79 8.37 -34.12
CA LEU A 776 24.66 7.76 -32.79
C LEU A 776 24.20 8.78 -31.75
N ARG A 777 24.75 10.00 -31.80
CA ARG A 777 24.34 11.10 -30.93
C ARG A 777 22.87 11.46 -31.15
N GLN A 778 22.42 11.63 -32.39
CA GLN A 778 21.04 12.01 -32.68
C GLN A 778 20.05 10.90 -32.28
N ALA A 779 20.41 9.63 -32.51
CA ALA A 779 19.59 8.50 -32.06
C ALA A 779 19.46 8.50 -30.52
N ARG A 780 20.57 8.74 -29.82
CA ARG A 780 20.61 8.82 -28.36
C ARG A 780 19.81 9.99 -27.81
N GLU A 781 19.97 11.18 -28.38
CA GLU A 781 19.20 12.38 -28.00
C GLU A 781 17.69 12.12 -28.16
N LEU A 782 17.27 11.48 -29.26
CA LEU A 782 15.87 11.12 -29.48
C LEU A 782 15.38 10.09 -28.46
N ALA A 783 16.16 9.03 -28.20
CA ALA A 783 15.81 8.01 -27.23
C ALA A 783 15.74 8.57 -25.79
N GLU A 784 16.65 9.46 -25.41
CA GLU A 784 16.64 10.12 -24.09
C GLU A 784 15.48 11.11 -23.95
N GLN A 785 15.13 11.83 -25.03
CA GLN A 785 14.00 12.76 -25.03
C GLN A 785 12.65 12.02 -24.92
N GLU A 786 12.49 10.93 -25.67
CA GLU A 786 11.21 10.23 -25.78
C GLU A 786 11.07 9.11 -24.76
N GLY A 787 12.19 8.59 -24.24
CA GLY A 787 12.24 7.59 -23.19
C GLY A 787 11.77 6.22 -23.65
N PHE A 788 12.24 5.71 -24.78
CA PHE A 788 11.78 4.42 -25.33
C PHE A 788 11.86 3.27 -24.30
N LEU A 789 10.83 2.41 -24.28
CA LEU A 789 10.73 1.29 -23.35
C LEU A 789 10.53 -0.05 -24.09
N SER A 790 11.59 -0.84 -24.15
CA SER A 790 11.50 -2.24 -24.59
C SER A 790 11.08 -3.16 -23.45
N TRP A 791 9.82 -3.63 -23.49
CA TRP A 791 9.16 -4.42 -22.45
C TRP A 791 9.93 -5.66 -21.98
N ALA A 792 10.52 -6.42 -22.91
CA ALA A 792 11.27 -7.64 -22.58
C ALA A 792 12.55 -7.37 -21.77
N ILE A 793 13.18 -6.20 -21.95
CA ILE A 793 14.36 -5.77 -21.18
C ILE A 793 13.92 -5.13 -19.86
N ALA A 794 12.83 -4.36 -19.89
CA ALA A 794 12.31 -3.69 -18.72
C ALA A 794 11.80 -4.68 -17.65
N PHE A 795 11.17 -5.77 -18.08
CA PHE A 795 10.55 -6.78 -17.20
C PHE A 795 10.85 -8.22 -17.65
N PRO A 796 12.11 -8.66 -17.60
CA PRO A 796 12.51 -9.97 -18.13
C PRO A 796 11.82 -11.15 -17.43
N THR A 797 11.36 -10.99 -16.18
CA THR A 797 10.62 -12.03 -15.43
C THR A 797 9.16 -12.19 -15.87
N VAL A 798 8.61 -11.23 -16.61
CA VAL A 798 7.22 -11.26 -17.09
C VAL A 798 7.11 -12.03 -18.41
N TRP A 799 8.11 -11.85 -19.29
CA TRP A 799 8.13 -12.47 -20.62
C TRP A 799 8.84 -13.82 -20.55
N ARG A 800 8.07 -14.91 -20.67
CA ARG A 800 8.63 -16.27 -20.68
C ARG A 800 9.19 -16.56 -22.08
N HIS A 801 10.20 -17.44 -22.15
CA HIS A 801 10.71 -17.97 -23.42
C HIS A 801 11.44 -16.96 -24.34
N LEU A 802 12.03 -15.90 -23.78
CA LEU A 802 12.94 -15.02 -24.54
C LEU A 802 14.07 -15.82 -25.22
N ASP A 803 14.49 -16.92 -24.60
CA ASP A 803 15.52 -17.85 -25.08
C ASP A 803 15.12 -18.62 -26.35
N SER A 804 13.81 -18.74 -26.64
CA SER A 804 13.27 -19.45 -27.81
C SER A 804 12.83 -18.52 -28.95
N GLY A 805 12.91 -17.21 -28.75
CA GLY A 805 12.42 -16.22 -29.72
C GLY A 805 10.89 -16.20 -29.88
N GLN A 806 10.14 -16.68 -28.89
CA GLN A 806 8.68 -16.55 -28.83
C GLN A 806 8.26 -15.67 -27.64
N PRO A 807 7.16 -14.89 -27.78
CA PRO A 807 6.65 -13.99 -26.74
C PRO A 807 6.07 -14.72 -25.53
#